data_AF-A0A8J3BX44-F1
#
_entry.id   AF-A0A8J3BX44-F1
#
_cell.length_a   1.000
_cell.length_b   1.000
_cell.length_c   1.000
_cell.angle_alpha   90.00
_cell.angle_beta   90.00
_cell.angle_gamma   90.00
#
_symmetry.space_group_name_H-M   'P 1'
#
loop_
_entity.id
_entity.type
_entity.pdbx_description
1 polymer ?
#
loop_
_entity_poly.entity_id
_entity_poly.type
_entity_poly.pdbx_seq_one_letter_code
_entity_poly.pdbx_strand_id
1 'polypeptide(L)'
;MNADPDVAVVGLACQVPGAPDADRYWANLRAGVESVTVFDAAELRAAGVDDALRTRPDYVPAAPVLADPSLFDADFFGYSHREACALDPQHRLFLECAWAAMEHAGYAPGRQTGPVGVYGGSALNSYLLFSGLLPRLSDDYLFTLTASDKDFLATRVSYKLGLTGPSLTVQTACSTSLVAVHLAVRALLAGECDMALAGGVSVRVPHRVGYLHDGGHMLSADGHCRPFDAAAGGTLFGSGAGIVVLKRLDDARAQHDTVHAVVRGSAVNNDGADKAGFSAPSVRRQADAVVEALGAADVDPATVAYVEAHGTGTRVGDPIEVAALTRAYRRFTRARGFCALGSVKSNVGHLDAAAGVTGLIKAVLALRHGEIPPTLHFRHANPDLRLDETPFRVADRLEPWPAGAGPRRAAVNALGVGGTNAHVVLQEAPAPPEPAASVPARPVVLLAVSARTPHALATLSGAVADHLAAHGDAHLADAAYTLQVGRAAFACRGSAVARTAAEAAEALRAAGSRRMPAAPARAAPPPAVVFLLPGQGAPDAGVGAGLYRHEPVFRAGVDRCADHFASHMDTDLRTLVERGAQPRGGAATQAAVFTLGYALASLWESWGVHPAALVGHSLGEFVAACLAGVFPLEAAARVVAARGRLVDTVPAGAMLAVPLSEERTRAHLRDGLTVAAVNAPAQCVVAGPLDAVAELADRLRRQAVPARRLPVTHAFHSAMMEPIIAPLRASVCQVSPAAPRIPLVSTVTGAWMRDAEATSADYWARHLRRPVRFADSLRTLAGLGRYVLLEVGAGGALGGPARQQPGPLAVVDGPSGDDAPSVVRALGRLWEAGVDPDWAAFSAGQPRRRIPLPGHPMRRRRCWIDAPPADVDPEPPEAHAGTLPDRPAAASGTAAPAKSGTAAPAESGTAAPDADATADARDAAAPRTATEAVVIAVWRAVLGDVPIGPRDNFYHLGGHSLLLTRVAARLNGTFRIDLPLLTLMEAPTVEELAARIDDVFRFGSRPTAPARRRTT
;
A
#
# COMPACT_ATOMS: atom_id res chain seq x y z
N MET A 1 33.53 -3.06 -3.77
CA MET A 1 33.19 -1.70 -3.29
C MET A 1 32.80 -1.85 -1.83
N ASN A 2 33.42 -1.11 -0.92
CA ASN A 2 32.91 -1.08 0.46
C ASN A 2 31.60 -0.27 0.43
N ALA A 3 30.52 -0.83 0.98
CA ALA A 3 29.27 -0.11 1.14
C ALA A 3 29.43 1.03 2.16
N ASP A 4 28.68 2.12 1.99
CA ASP A 4 28.57 3.20 2.98
C ASP A 4 28.08 2.59 4.32
N PRO A 5 28.82 2.75 5.44
CA PRO A 5 28.42 2.23 6.74
C PRO A 5 27.22 2.97 7.36
N ASP A 6 26.76 4.06 6.75
CA ASP A 6 25.66 4.87 7.24
C ASP A 6 24.28 4.24 6.94
N VAL A 7 23.37 4.31 7.92
CA VAL A 7 21.98 3.83 7.80
C VAL A 7 21.00 5.01 7.89
N ALA A 8 20.17 5.18 6.87
CA ALA A 8 19.14 6.21 6.80
C ALA A 8 17.88 5.82 7.59
N VAL A 9 17.34 6.76 8.37
CA VAL A 9 15.97 6.72 8.86
C VAL A 9 15.06 7.29 7.77
N VAL A 10 14.29 6.42 7.10
CA VAL A 10 13.43 6.81 5.95
C VAL A 10 11.94 6.89 6.29
N GLY A 11 11.52 6.41 7.46
CA GLY A 11 10.15 6.55 7.95
C GLY A 11 10.07 6.43 9.46
N LEU A 12 8.99 6.94 10.04
CA LEU A 12 8.75 6.92 11.47
C LEU A 12 7.24 6.95 11.77
N ALA A 13 6.84 6.27 12.84
CA ALA A 13 5.51 6.40 13.42
C ALA A 13 5.58 6.16 14.92
N CYS A 14 4.75 6.87 15.68
CA CYS A 14 4.57 6.64 17.11
C CYS A 14 3.15 6.96 17.56
N GLN A 15 2.69 6.26 18.58
CA GLN A 15 1.52 6.64 19.37
C GLN A 15 1.96 6.69 20.83
N VAL A 16 1.86 7.88 21.44
CA VAL A 16 2.32 8.15 22.80
C VAL A 16 1.26 8.96 23.55
N PRO A 17 1.35 9.10 24.88
CA PRO A 17 0.41 9.92 25.64
C PRO A 17 0.30 11.33 25.04
N GLY A 18 -0.93 11.81 24.85
CA GLY A 18 -1.22 13.10 24.23
C GLY A 18 -0.98 13.21 22.71
N ALA A 19 -0.48 12.18 22.02
CA ALA A 19 -0.18 12.23 20.58
C ALA A 19 -0.43 10.91 19.82
N PRO A 20 -1.39 10.87 18.88
CA PRO A 20 -1.70 9.69 18.06
C PRO A 20 -0.77 9.51 16.85
N ASP A 21 0.16 10.43 16.62
CA ASP A 21 1.09 10.45 15.50
C ASP A 21 2.34 11.28 15.82
N ALA A 22 3.34 11.23 14.93
CA ALA A 22 4.63 11.90 15.11
C ALA A 22 4.55 13.43 14.98
N ASP A 23 3.61 13.97 14.19
CA ASP A 23 3.45 15.42 13.99
C ASP A 23 2.84 16.07 15.25
N ARG A 24 1.81 15.44 15.84
CA ARG A 24 1.26 15.85 17.15
C ARG A 24 2.29 15.68 18.26
N TYR A 25 3.07 14.61 18.23
CA TYR A 25 4.14 14.39 19.20
C TYR A 25 5.18 15.50 19.14
N TRP A 26 5.63 15.88 17.93
CA TRP A 26 6.53 17.02 17.73
C TRP A 26 5.92 18.34 18.21
N ALA A 27 4.65 18.62 17.88
CA ALA A 27 3.95 19.82 18.34
C ALA A 27 3.89 19.91 19.87
N ASN A 28 3.58 18.80 20.54
CA ASN A 28 3.56 18.70 22.01
C ASN A 28 4.95 18.92 22.62
N LEU A 29 6.01 18.36 22.01
CA LEU A 29 7.40 18.56 22.45
C LEU A 29 7.83 20.02 22.36
N ARG A 30 7.60 20.69 21.22
CA ARG A 30 7.94 22.11 21.03
C ARG A 30 7.21 23.03 22.01
N ALA A 31 5.93 22.72 22.28
CA ALA A 31 5.09 23.49 23.20
C ALA A 31 5.34 23.16 24.68
N GLY A 32 6.24 22.21 24.99
CA GLY A 32 6.56 21.83 26.36
C GLY A 32 5.41 21.14 27.11
N VAL A 33 4.60 20.35 26.41
CA VAL A 33 3.41 19.68 26.98
C VAL A 33 3.82 18.46 27.80
N GLU A 34 3.32 18.39 29.04
CA GLU A 34 3.28 17.17 29.85
C GLU A 34 1.98 16.40 29.56
N SER A 35 2.12 15.10 29.27
CA SER A 35 1.03 14.20 28.86
C SER A 35 0.80 13.10 29.91
N VAL A 36 0.77 13.51 31.18
CA VAL A 36 0.41 12.68 32.33
C VAL A 36 -1.05 12.95 32.69
N THR A 37 -1.85 11.91 32.89
CA THR A 37 -3.22 12.04 33.42
C THR A 37 -3.21 11.78 34.91
N VAL A 38 -3.83 12.68 35.69
CA VAL A 38 -4.19 12.45 37.10
C VAL A 38 -5.66 12.04 37.13
N PHE A 39 -5.96 10.93 37.79
CA PHE A 39 -7.28 10.30 37.81
C PHE A 39 -8.10 10.74 39.02
N ASP A 40 -9.40 10.99 38.83
CA ASP A 40 -10.31 11.22 39.94
C ASP A 40 -10.81 9.92 40.61
N ALA A 41 -11.48 10.05 41.76
CA ALA A 41 -11.95 8.89 42.51
C ALA A 41 -13.07 8.08 41.80
N ALA A 42 -13.80 8.67 40.85
CA ALA A 42 -14.79 7.96 40.05
C ALA A 42 -14.12 7.19 38.90
N GLU A 43 -13.12 7.77 38.23
CA GLU A 43 -12.30 7.07 37.24
C GLU A 43 -11.58 5.86 37.84
N LEU A 44 -10.97 6.03 39.02
CA LEU A 44 -10.26 4.94 39.71
C LEU A 44 -11.21 3.80 40.10
N ARG A 45 -12.43 4.09 40.60
CA ARG A 45 -13.46 3.08 40.85
C ARG A 45 -13.91 2.38 39.57
N ALA A 46 -14.12 3.14 38.48
CA ALA A 46 -14.48 2.57 37.18
C ALA A 46 -13.36 1.69 36.58
N ALA A 47 -12.10 1.94 36.94
CA ALA A 47 -10.94 1.13 36.59
C ALA A 47 -10.69 -0.06 37.55
N GLY A 48 -11.56 -0.29 38.54
CA GLY A 48 -11.47 -1.40 39.49
C GLY A 48 -10.48 -1.19 40.64
N VAL A 49 -10.10 0.05 40.96
CA VAL A 49 -9.22 0.35 42.09
C VAL A 49 -10.03 0.41 43.38
N ASP A 50 -9.70 -0.47 44.32
CA ASP A 50 -10.32 -0.59 45.63
C ASP A 50 -10.27 0.71 46.46
N ASP A 51 -11.32 0.95 47.25
CA ASP A 51 -11.49 2.13 48.09
C ASP A 51 -10.40 2.26 49.17
N ALA A 52 -9.93 1.16 49.76
CA ALA A 52 -8.83 1.13 50.71
C ALA A 52 -7.47 1.32 50.02
N LEU A 53 -7.31 0.94 48.75
CA LEU A 53 -6.09 1.18 47.98
C LEU A 53 -5.95 2.66 47.57
N ARG A 54 -7.00 3.24 46.97
CA ARG A 54 -6.98 4.64 46.48
C ARG A 54 -6.93 5.69 47.60
N THR A 55 -7.20 5.31 48.86
CA THR A 55 -7.15 6.21 50.03
C THR A 55 -5.83 6.13 50.79
N ARG A 56 -4.89 5.27 50.39
CA ARG A 56 -3.56 5.22 51.03
C ARG A 56 -2.77 6.51 50.75
N PRO A 57 -2.06 7.07 51.74
CA PRO A 57 -1.21 8.25 51.53
C PRO A 57 -0.06 8.08 50.52
N ASP A 58 0.32 6.84 50.22
CA ASP A 58 1.37 6.47 49.28
C ASP A 58 0.85 6.04 47.90
N TYR A 59 -0.46 6.15 47.64
CA TYR A 59 -1.04 5.91 46.32
C TYR A 59 -0.99 7.19 45.47
N VAL A 60 -0.30 7.11 44.32
CA VAL A 60 -0.18 8.21 43.36
C VAL A 60 -1.16 7.97 42.21
N PRO A 61 -2.25 8.75 42.10
CA PRO A 61 -3.33 8.51 41.13
C PRO A 61 -2.98 9.07 39.74
N ALA A 62 -1.79 8.81 39.21
CA ALA A 62 -1.33 9.39 37.94
C ALA A 62 -0.65 8.36 37.03
N ALA A 63 -0.89 8.46 35.71
CA ALA A 63 -0.16 7.68 34.70
C ALA A 63 -0.13 8.37 33.32
N PRO A 64 0.92 8.13 32.51
CA PRO A 64 0.94 8.47 31.09
C PRO A 64 0.16 7.41 30.30
N VAL A 65 -1.02 7.79 29.77
CA VAL A 65 -1.97 6.88 29.12
C VAL A 65 -2.14 7.19 27.64
N LEU A 66 -2.45 6.15 26.86
CA LEU A 66 -2.95 6.28 25.50
C LEU A 66 -4.43 6.68 25.54
N ALA A 67 -4.95 7.21 24.42
CA ALA A 67 -6.35 7.62 24.33
C ALA A 67 -7.31 6.44 24.56
N ASP A 68 -7.13 5.34 23.83
CA ASP A 68 -7.83 4.07 24.06
C ASP A 68 -7.04 2.90 23.42
N PRO A 69 -6.36 2.04 24.22
CA PRO A 69 -5.62 0.88 23.71
C PRO A 69 -6.53 -0.29 23.29
N SER A 70 -7.85 -0.20 23.50
CA SER A 70 -8.79 -1.23 23.07
C SER A 70 -9.14 -1.15 21.58
N LEU A 71 -8.91 0.01 20.94
CA LEU A 71 -9.29 0.27 19.55
C LEU A 71 -8.33 -0.38 18.55
N PHE A 72 -8.87 -1.09 17.56
CA PHE A 72 -8.09 -1.69 16.47
C PHE A 72 -8.93 -1.89 15.19
N ASP A 73 -8.33 -1.78 14.01
CA ASP A 73 -8.98 -2.10 12.72
C ASP A 73 -8.71 -3.57 12.30
N ALA A 74 -9.50 -4.48 12.87
CA ALA A 74 -9.41 -5.92 12.60
C ALA A 74 -9.66 -6.28 11.12
N ASP A 75 -10.67 -5.65 10.50
CA ASP A 75 -11.07 -5.88 9.10
C ASP A 75 -9.93 -5.51 8.14
N PHE A 76 -9.17 -4.44 8.44
CA PHE A 76 -8.01 -4.03 7.67
C PHE A 76 -6.90 -5.09 7.68
N PHE A 77 -6.52 -5.61 8.85
CA PHE A 77 -5.46 -6.63 8.96
C PHE A 77 -5.95 -8.07 8.73
N GLY A 78 -7.22 -8.26 8.33
CA GLY A 78 -7.79 -9.58 8.06
C GLY A 78 -7.80 -10.46 9.31
N TYR A 79 -8.29 -9.92 10.42
CA TYR A 79 -8.66 -10.68 11.61
C TYR A 79 -10.17 -10.70 11.74
N SER A 80 -10.74 -11.81 12.21
CA SER A 80 -12.09 -11.78 12.76
C SER A 80 -12.10 -10.93 14.04
N HIS A 81 -13.27 -10.38 14.38
CA HIS A 81 -13.43 -9.60 15.61
C HIS A 81 -13.08 -10.41 16.87
N ARG A 82 -13.44 -11.70 16.92
CA ARG A 82 -13.12 -12.60 18.04
C ARG A 82 -11.61 -12.77 18.22
N GLU A 83 -10.87 -12.99 17.14
CA GLU A 83 -9.42 -13.10 17.21
C GLU A 83 -8.79 -11.78 17.69
N ALA A 84 -9.21 -10.67 17.11
CA ALA A 84 -8.69 -9.34 17.44
C ALA A 84 -8.90 -8.96 18.92
N CYS A 85 -10.03 -9.35 19.54
CA CYS A 85 -10.29 -9.15 20.96
C CYS A 85 -9.35 -9.94 21.88
N ALA A 86 -8.84 -11.10 21.44
CA ALA A 86 -7.93 -11.93 22.22
C ALA A 86 -6.44 -11.54 22.04
N LEU A 87 -6.10 -10.75 21.02
CA LEU A 87 -4.73 -10.26 20.83
C LEU A 87 -4.36 -9.27 21.93
N ASP A 88 -3.14 -9.38 22.46
CA ASP A 88 -2.53 -8.34 23.28
C ASP A 88 -2.66 -6.96 22.55
N PRO A 89 -3.21 -5.91 23.19
CA PRO A 89 -3.22 -4.56 22.60
C PRO A 89 -1.82 -4.09 22.15
N GLN A 90 -0.74 -4.57 22.75
CA GLN A 90 0.63 -4.34 22.29
C GLN A 90 0.86 -4.83 20.85
N HIS A 91 0.37 -6.04 20.52
CA HIS A 91 0.50 -6.61 19.17
C HIS A 91 -0.31 -5.83 18.14
N ARG A 92 -1.50 -5.37 18.53
CA ARG A 92 -2.40 -4.56 17.69
C ARG A 92 -1.80 -3.19 17.38
N LEU A 93 -1.33 -2.49 18.43
CA LEU A 93 -0.74 -1.17 18.33
C LEU A 93 0.58 -1.18 17.54
N PHE A 94 1.45 -2.18 17.77
CA PHE A 94 2.71 -2.32 17.04
C PHE A 94 2.48 -2.60 15.54
N LEU A 95 1.45 -3.40 15.19
CA LEU A 95 1.07 -3.66 13.80
C LEU A 95 0.51 -2.41 13.09
N GLU A 96 -0.31 -1.61 13.77
CA GLU A 96 -0.75 -0.30 13.23
C GLU A 96 0.42 0.66 13.05
N CYS A 97 1.35 0.74 14.01
CA CYS A 97 2.56 1.55 13.90
C CYS A 97 3.47 1.08 12.75
N ALA A 98 3.56 -0.24 12.51
CA ALA A 98 4.38 -0.80 11.45
C ALA A 98 3.86 -0.40 10.07
N TRP A 99 2.54 -0.50 9.87
CA TRP A 99 1.86 0.00 8.68
C TRP A 99 2.09 1.51 8.49
N ALA A 100 1.85 2.31 9.53
CA ALA A 100 1.99 3.77 9.48
C ALA A 100 3.44 4.21 9.18
N ALA A 101 4.44 3.53 9.75
CA ALA A 101 5.85 3.84 9.50
C ALA A 101 6.28 3.54 8.06
N MET A 102 5.77 2.46 7.45
CA MET A 102 5.97 2.18 6.02
C MET A 102 5.29 3.23 5.13
N GLU A 103 4.04 3.60 5.42
CA GLU A 103 3.37 4.67 4.65
C GLU A 103 4.10 6.02 4.81
N HIS A 104 4.62 6.34 5.99
CA HIS A 104 5.46 7.52 6.22
C HIS A 104 6.75 7.49 5.38
N ALA A 105 7.36 6.32 5.19
CA ALA A 105 8.50 6.13 4.28
C ALA A 105 8.12 6.20 2.78
N GLY A 106 6.83 6.31 2.44
CA GLY A 106 6.35 6.25 1.05
C GLY A 106 6.32 4.83 0.49
N TYR A 107 6.18 3.80 1.33
CA TYR A 107 6.04 2.41 0.91
C TYR A 107 4.70 1.82 1.36
N ALA A 108 4.15 0.95 0.51
CA ALA A 108 3.11 0.01 0.89
C ALA A 108 3.71 -1.40 0.96
N PRO A 109 3.28 -2.27 1.89
CA PRO A 109 3.76 -3.64 1.96
C PRO A 109 3.55 -4.38 0.63
N GLY A 110 4.63 -4.99 0.12
CA GLY A 110 4.67 -5.67 -1.17
C GLY A 110 5.07 -4.78 -2.36
N ARG A 111 5.36 -3.49 -2.14
CA ARG A 111 5.87 -2.56 -3.18
C ARG A 111 7.32 -2.12 -2.96
N GLN A 112 7.96 -2.56 -1.88
CA GLN A 112 9.39 -2.41 -1.68
C GLN A 112 10.20 -3.40 -2.53
N THR A 113 11.49 -3.13 -2.70
CA THR A 113 12.45 -4.10 -3.25
C THR A 113 13.13 -4.87 -2.11
N GLY A 114 13.40 -6.15 -2.33
CA GLY A 114 14.17 -6.99 -1.39
C GLY A 114 13.44 -7.41 -0.11
N PRO A 115 14.12 -8.22 0.74
CA PRO A 115 13.59 -8.67 2.02
C PRO A 115 13.58 -7.53 3.06
N VAL A 116 12.50 -7.49 3.84
CA VAL A 116 12.29 -6.51 4.92
C VAL A 116 12.35 -7.21 6.26
N GLY A 117 13.28 -6.79 7.13
CA GLY A 117 13.38 -7.29 8.49
C GLY A 117 12.46 -6.56 9.48
N VAL A 118 12.11 -7.23 10.59
CA VAL A 118 11.30 -6.67 11.68
C VAL A 118 11.97 -6.95 13.03
N TYR A 119 12.29 -5.89 13.77
CA TYR A 119 12.98 -5.93 15.05
C TYR A 119 12.13 -5.18 16.08
N GLY A 120 11.60 -5.87 17.08
CA GLY A 120 10.66 -5.27 18.03
C GLY A 120 10.72 -5.87 19.42
N GLY A 121 10.04 -5.25 20.36
CA GLY A 121 9.82 -5.82 21.69
C GLY A 121 8.64 -5.16 22.40
N SER A 122 7.97 -5.94 23.22
CA SER A 122 6.82 -5.54 24.03
C SER A 122 7.16 -5.57 25.53
N ALA A 123 6.46 -4.79 26.34
CA ALA A 123 6.48 -4.92 27.78
C ALA A 123 5.76 -6.23 28.23
N LEU A 124 5.81 -6.53 29.53
CA LEU A 124 5.04 -7.64 30.11
C LEU A 124 3.57 -7.58 29.67
N ASN A 125 3.04 -8.70 29.18
CA ASN A 125 1.63 -8.80 28.84
C ASN A 125 0.75 -8.82 30.10
N SER A 126 0.47 -7.61 30.59
CA SER A 126 -0.50 -7.33 31.63
C SER A 126 -1.95 -7.58 31.19
N TYR A 127 -2.23 -7.56 29.87
CA TYR A 127 -3.56 -7.85 29.35
C TYR A 127 -3.99 -9.30 29.60
N LEU A 128 -3.10 -10.27 29.43
CA LEU A 128 -3.37 -11.67 29.76
C LEU A 128 -3.67 -11.85 31.25
N LEU A 129 -2.92 -11.15 32.12
CA LEU A 129 -3.04 -11.28 33.59
C LEU A 129 -4.31 -10.64 34.17
N PHE A 130 -4.76 -9.51 33.61
CA PHE A 130 -5.84 -8.68 34.17
C PHE A 130 -7.11 -8.62 33.31
N SER A 131 -7.27 -9.52 32.34
CA SER A 131 -8.49 -9.69 31.55
C SER A 131 -9.10 -11.09 31.74
N GLY A 132 -10.31 -11.29 31.21
CA GLY A 132 -10.95 -12.61 31.16
C GLY A 132 -10.29 -13.62 30.20
N LEU A 133 -9.04 -13.38 29.77
CA LEU A 133 -8.29 -14.26 28.88
C LEU A 133 -7.54 -15.37 29.63
N LEU A 134 -6.98 -15.11 30.83
CA LEU A 134 -6.26 -16.14 31.60
C LEU A 134 -7.11 -17.39 31.89
N PRO A 135 -8.39 -17.29 32.31
CA PRO A 135 -9.23 -18.47 32.55
C PRO A 135 -9.54 -19.27 31.28
N ARG A 136 -9.38 -18.68 30.10
CA ARG A 136 -9.66 -19.30 28.78
C ARG A 136 -8.43 -19.99 28.17
N LEU A 137 -7.28 -19.99 28.86
CA LEU A 137 -6.06 -20.70 28.45
C LEU A 137 -6.30 -22.20 28.24
N SER A 138 -7.25 -22.81 28.95
CA SER A 138 -7.63 -24.22 28.79
C SER A 138 -8.37 -24.50 27.47
N ASP A 139 -9.15 -23.54 26.97
CA ASP A 139 -10.11 -23.76 25.89
C ASP A 139 -9.40 -23.77 24.52
N ASP A 140 -8.41 -22.87 24.37
CA ASP A 140 -7.53 -22.83 23.21
C ASP A 140 -6.14 -22.30 23.59
N TYR A 141 -5.36 -23.16 24.24
CA TYR A 141 -4.03 -22.83 24.75
C TYR A 141 -3.11 -22.24 23.68
N LEU A 142 -3.03 -22.86 22.51
CA LEU A 142 -2.09 -22.45 21.46
C LEU A 142 -2.54 -21.15 20.76
N PHE A 143 -3.84 -20.97 20.53
CA PHE A 143 -4.35 -19.69 20.04
C PHE A 143 -4.07 -18.58 21.06
N THR A 144 -4.39 -18.80 22.34
CA THR A 144 -4.20 -17.81 23.41
C THR A 144 -2.73 -17.46 23.61
N LEU A 145 -1.85 -18.47 23.62
CA LEU A 145 -0.39 -18.30 23.68
C LEU A 145 0.10 -17.45 22.51
N THR A 146 -0.22 -17.81 21.26
CA THR A 146 0.26 -17.04 20.10
C THR A 146 -0.32 -15.63 20.03
N ALA A 147 -1.56 -15.43 20.50
CA ALA A 147 -2.22 -14.12 20.60
C ALA A 147 -1.58 -13.18 21.64
N SER A 148 -0.97 -13.75 22.69
CA SER A 148 -0.58 -13.06 23.92
C SER A 148 0.93 -12.99 24.16
N ASP A 149 1.70 -13.98 23.72
CA ASP A 149 3.11 -14.05 24.04
C ASP A 149 3.96 -13.11 23.17
N LYS A 150 4.90 -12.41 23.81
CA LYS A 150 5.84 -11.46 23.21
C LYS A 150 6.60 -12.05 22.00
N ASP A 151 6.90 -13.34 22.01
CA ASP A 151 7.72 -14.01 20.98
C ASP A 151 7.06 -13.93 19.59
N PHE A 152 5.74 -13.68 19.52
CA PHE A 152 4.98 -13.54 18.29
C PHE A 152 4.80 -12.09 17.81
N LEU A 153 5.35 -11.08 18.50
CA LEU A 153 5.20 -9.66 18.13
C LEU A 153 5.73 -9.36 16.71
N ALA A 154 7.02 -9.62 16.47
CA ALA A 154 7.67 -9.30 15.21
C ALA A 154 7.17 -10.20 14.07
N THR A 155 7.06 -11.52 14.32
CA THR A 155 6.63 -12.51 13.32
C THR A 155 5.19 -12.29 12.86
N ARG A 156 4.30 -11.78 13.73
CA ARG A 156 2.93 -11.38 13.38
C ARG A 156 2.90 -10.18 12.42
N VAL A 157 3.79 -9.20 12.58
CA VAL A 157 3.94 -8.10 11.61
C VAL A 157 4.43 -8.64 10.27
N SER A 158 5.47 -9.47 10.29
CA SER A 158 6.02 -10.09 9.08
C SER A 158 4.97 -10.90 8.32
N TYR A 159 4.19 -11.73 9.02
CA TYR A 159 3.08 -12.49 8.45
C TYR A 159 1.97 -11.60 7.88
N LYS A 160 1.49 -10.59 8.64
CA LYS A 160 0.36 -9.75 8.21
C LYS A 160 0.71 -8.73 7.12
N LEU A 161 1.98 -8.37 6.98
CA LEU A 161 2.47 -7.43 5.96
C LEU A 161 3.21 -8.12 4.80
N GLY A 162 3.40 -9.45 4.84
CA GLY A 162 4.10 -10.20 3.79
C GLY A 162 5.60 -9.90 3.71
N LEU A 163 6.25 -9.69 4.85
CA LEU A 163 7.67 -9.35 4.95
C LEU A 163 8.53 -10.61 5.16
N THR A 164 9.65 -10.68 4.45
CA THR A 164 10.45 -11.91 4.27
C THR A 164 11.88 -11.84 4.81
N GLY A 165 12.28 -10.72 5.44
CA GLY A 165 13.59 -10.59 6.10
C GLY A 165 13.59 -11.15 7.53
N PRO A 166 14.70 -10.99 8.28
CA PRO A 166 14.81 -11.49 9.64
C PRO A 166 13.77 -10.85 10.56
N SER A 167 13.13 -11.66 11.41
CA SER A 167 11.98 -11.23 12.21
C SER A 167 12.19 -11.64 13.67
N LEU A 168 12.59 -10.68 14.52
CA LEU A 168 13.06 -10.95 15.89
C LEU A 168 12.31 -10.10 16.94
N THR A 169 11.75 -10.79 17.95
CA THR A 169 11.39 -10.16 19.22
C THR A 169 12.63 -10.12 20.12
N VAL A 170 12.92 -8.94 20.68
CA VAL A 170 14.08 -8.64 21.53
C VAL A 170 13.58 -8.16 22.89
N GLN A 171 14.30 -8.48 23.97
CA GLN A 171 13.91 -8.15 25.34
C GLN A 171 15.13 -7.74 26.17
N THR A 172 15.23 -6.45 26.49
CA THR A 172 16.28 -5.87 27.37
C THR A 172 15.71 -4.83 28.32
N ALA A 173 14.46 -5.01 28.76
CA ALA A 173 13.69 -4.06 29.56
C ALA A 173 13.69 -2.65 28.92
N CYS A 174 14.09 -1.61 29.65
CA CYS A 174 13.99 -0.22 29.22
C CYS A 174 14.87 0.16 28.01
N SER A 175 15.87 -0.67 27.64
CA SER A 175 16.67 -0.50 26.41
C SER A 175 16.11 -1.22 25.18
N THR A 176 15.05 -2.01 25.32
CA THR A 176 14.54 -2.97 24.30
C THR A 176 14.47 -2.40 22.89
N SER A 177 13.75 -1.31 22.69
CA SER A 177 13.58 -0.71 21.36
C SER A 177 14.84 -0.09 20.77
N LEU A 178 15.79 0.39 21.58
CA LEU A 178 17.06 0.91 21.06
C LEU A 178 18.03 -0.23 20.70
N VAL A 179 17.98 -1.36 21.42
CA VAL A 179 18.67 -2.59 21.03
C VAL A 179 18.06 -3.18 19.75
N ALA A 180 16.75 -3.13 19.57
CA ALA A 180 16.09 -3.53 18.32
C ALA A 180 16.56 -2.67 17.12
N VAL A 181 16.72 -1.35 17.31
CA VAL A 181 17.31 -0.44 16.31
C VAL A 181 18.77 -0.79 16.02
N HIS A 182 19.59 -1.08 17.02
CA HIS A 182 20.96 -1.54 16.82
C HIS A 182 21.02 -2.82 15.97
N LEU A 183 20.22 -3.84 16.30
CA LEU A 183 20.18 -5.10 15.55
C LEU A 183 19.72 -4.90 14.10
N ALA A 184 18.72 -4.05 13.87
CA ALA A 184 18.27 -3.69 12.52
C ALA A 184 19.37 -3.00 11.70
N VAL A 185 20.14 -2.09 12.31
CA VAL A 185 21.32 -1.45 11.69
C VAL A 185 22.37 -2.49 11.34
N ARG A 186 22.67 -3.43 12.25
CA ARG A 186 23.66 -4.50 12.00
C ARG A 186 23.24 -5.41 10.84
N ALA A 187 21.96 -5.80 10.77
CA ALA A 187 21.44 -6.66 9.69
C ALA A 187 21.45 -5.98 8.32
N LEU A 188 21.10 -4.69 8.25
CA LEU A 188 21.20 -3.89 7.02
C LEU A 188 22.64 -3.82 6.50
N LEU A 189 23.61 -3.58 7.41
CA LEU A 189 25.04 -3.52 7.06
C LEU A 189 25.64 -4.89 6.75
N ALA A 190 25.08 -5.97 7.29
CA ALA A 190 25.45 -7.35 6.95
C ALA A 190 24.82 -7.85 5.63
N GLY A 191 23.85 -7.12 5.07
CA GLY A 191 23.12 -7.54 3.86
C GLY A 191 22.04 -8.59 4.11
N GLU A 192 21.61 -8.78 5.36
CA GLU A 192 20.54 -9.72 5.73
C GLU A 192 19.14 -9.20 5.35
N CYS A 193 19.00 -7.88 5.19
CA CYS A 193 17.82 -7.23 4.62
C CYS A 193 18.18 -5.94 3.87
N ASP A 194 17.25 -5.43 3.05
CA ASP A 194 17.39 -4.17 2.30
C ASP A 194 16.61 -3.02 2.95
N MET A 195 15.65 -3.37 3.80
CA MET A 195 14.88 -2.46 4.66
C MET A 195 14.65 -3.15 6.01
N ALA A 196 14.54 -2.39 7.10
CA ALA A 196 14.18 -2.92 8.41
C ALA A 196 13.20 -2.00 9.14
N LEU A 197 12.18 -2.59 9.78
CA LEU A 197 11.35 -1.92 10.78
C LEU A 197 11.96 -2.19 12.17
N ALA A 198 12.19 -1.16 12.96
CA ALA A 198 12.76 -1.27 14.29
C ALA A 198 12.00 -0.44 15.32
N GLY A 199 11.69 -0.99 16.49
CA GLY A 199 10.95 -0.24 17.51
C GLY A 199 10.56 -1.03 18.76
N GLY A 200 9.49 -0.59 19.42
CA GLY A 200 8.92 -1.27 20.58
C GLY A 200 7.58 -0.70 21.02
N VAL A 201 6.92 -1.42 21.94
CA VAL A 201 5.58 -1.10 22.46
C VAL A 201 5.50 -1.41 23.95
N SER A 202 4.72 -0.62 24.68
CA SER A 202 4.30 -0.87 26.06
C SER A 202 2.81 -0.54 26.18
N VAL A 203 2.00 -1.46 26.70
CA VAL A 203 0.62 -1.17 27.11
C VAL A 203 0.38 -1.75 28.50
N ARG A 204 0.06 -0.87 29.45
CA ARG A 204 -0.31 -1.25 30.82
C ARG A 204 -1.81 -1.53 30.90
N VAL A 205 -2.17 -2.63 31.57
CA VAL A 205 -3.52 -3.04 31.93
C VAL A 205 -3.52 -3.38 33.44
N PRO A 206 -4.48 -2.88 34.24
CA PRO A 206 -5.44 -1.82 33.93
C PRO A 206 -4.77 -0.53 33.44
N HIS A 207 -5.46 0.22 32.56
CA HIS A 207 -4.83 1.34 31.84
C HIS A 207 -4.93 2.68 32.57
N ARG A 208 -6.09 2.98 33.15
CA ARG A 208 -6.38 4.24 33.86
C ARG A 208 -6.25 4.07 35.37
N VAL A 209 -5.08 3.64 35.83
CA VAL A 209 -4.78 3.44 37.26
C VAL A 209 -3.44 4.06 37.63
N GLY A 210 -3.34 4.50 38.88
CA GLY A 210 -2.12 4.98 39.49
C GLY A 210 -1.14 3.86 39.87
N TYR A 211 -0.33 4.13 40.88
CA TYR A 211 0.64 3.19 41.46
C TYR A 211 0.89 3.51 42.94
N LEU A 212 1.48 2.56 43.67
CA LEU A 212 2.00 2.79 45.01
C LEU A 212 3.44 3.29 44.92
N HIS A 213 3.77 4.30 45.71
CA HIS A 213 5.12 4.79 45.94
C HIS A 213 5.68 4.19 47.23
N ASP A 214 6.59 3.22 47.12
CA ASP A 214 7.45 2.78 48.20
C ASP A 214 8.77 3.57 48.18
N GLY A 215 9.09 4.22 49.32
CA GLY A 215 10.12 5.27 49.42
C GLY A 215 11.59 4.89 49.17
N GLY A 216 11.85 3.73 48.55
CA GLY A 216 13.17 3.24 48.12
C GLY A 216 13.28 2.90 46.63
N HIS A 217 12.26 3.18 45.81
CA HIS A 217 12.14 2.65 44.45
C HIS A 217 12.19 3.70 43.33
N MET A 218 12.06 3.23 42.08
CA MET A 218 12.18 4.03 40.85
C MET A 218 11.00 4.99 40.60
N LEU A 219 9.92 4.90 41.36
CA LEU A 219 8.65 5.61 41.08
C LEU A 219 8.61 6.99 41.75
N SER A 220 8.07 8.00 41.08
CA SER A 220 7.91 9.36 41.61
C SER A 220 6.81 9.43 42.67
N ALA A 221 7.04 10.15 43.77
CA ALA A 221 6.04 10.30 44.85
C ALA A 221 4.82 11.16 44.47
N ASP A 222 4.85 11.88 43.34
CA ASP A 222 3.88 12.92 43.00
C ASP A 222 3.42 12.90 41.53
N GLY A 223 3.76 11.85 40.77
CA GLY A 223 3.30 11.69 39.38
C GLY A 223 4.10 12.45 38.33
N HIS A 224 5.27 13.00 38.66
CA HIS A 224 6.11 13.74 37.72
C HIS A 224 7.52 13.17 37.60
N CYS A 225 7.99 12.97 36.36
CA CYS A 225 9.39 12.66 36.08
C CYS A 225 10.18 13.97 35.92
N ARG A 226 11.24 14.17 36.73
CA ARG A 226 12.05 15.40 36.73
C ARG A 226 13.52 15.12 36.42
N PRO A 227 13.87 14.84 35.15
CA PRO A 227 15.25 14.54 34.77
C PRO A 227 16.19 15.69 35.15
N PHE A 228 17.29 15.35 35.82
CA PHE A 228 18.41 16.24 36.17
C PHE A 228 18.10 17.37 37.18
N ASP A 229 16.87 17.50 37.66
CA ASP A 229 16.49 18.51 38.66
C ASP A 229 16.88 18.09 40.08
N ALA A 230 17.12 19.05 40.98
CA ALA A 230 17.38 18.81 42.39
C ALA A 230 16.20 18.14 43.12
N ALA A 231 14.97 18.30 42.62
CA ALA A 231 13.77 17.60 43.07
C ALA A 231 13.48 16.29 42.28
N ALA A 232 14.49 15.71 41.61
CA ALA A 232 14.42 14.37 41.02
C ALA A 232 13.96 13.33 42.06
N GLY A 233 12.74 12.82 41.91
CA GLY A 233 12.09 11.94 42.88
C GLY A 233 11.83 10.51 42.39
N GLY A 234 11.95 10.26 41.08
CA GLY A 234 11.56 9.01 40.42
C GLY A 234 10.94 9.26 39.04
N THR A 235 10.41 8.20 38.44
CA THR A 235 9.71 8.18 37.15
C THR A 235 8.29 7.63 37.29
N LEU A 236 7.54 7.59 36.19
CA LEU A 236 6.24 6.93 36.13
C LEU A 236 6.09 6.15 34.83
N PHE A 237 5.65 4.88 34.92
CA PHE A 237 5.55 4.00 33.76
C PHE A 237 4.25 4.23 32.98
N GLY A 238 4.40 4.45 31.67
CA GLY A 238 3.31 4.73 30.74
C GLY A 238 3.16 3.71 29.63
N SER A 239 2.19 3.98 28.76
CA SER A 239 1.92 3.17 27.55
C SER A 239 2.20 3.97 26.28
N GLY A 240 2.74 3.30 25.27
CA GLY A 240 2.99 3.88 23.95
C GLY A 240 3.77 2.94 23.04
N ALA A 241 3.90 3.32 21.77
CA ALA A 241 4.62 2.58 20.75
C ALA A 241 5.38 3.52 19.82
N GLY A 242 6.48 3.02 19.25
CA GLY A 242 7.23 3.70 18.19
C GLY A 242 7.91 2.71 17.28
N ILE A 243 7.98 3.04 15.99
CA ILE A 243 8.72 2.29 14.97
C ILE A 243 9.42 3.28 14.03
N VAL A 244 10.66 2.98 13.66
CA VAL A 244 11.39 3.61 12.56
C VAL A 244 11.60 2.62 11.42
N VAL A 245 11.60 3.13 10.18
CA VAL A 245 11.99 2.38 8.98
C VAL A 245 13.41 2.77 8.60
N LEU A 246 14.27 1.78 8.44
CA LEU A 246 15.70 1.92 8.21
C LEU A 246 16.10 1.30 6.87
N LYS A 247 17.05 1.93 6.17
CA LYS A 247 17.71 1.41 4.95
C LYS A 247 19.18 1.81 4.96
N ARG A 248 20.05 1.11 4.23
CA ARG A 248 21.41 1.64 3.94
C ARG A 248 21.29 2.99 3.23
N LEU A 249 22.16 3.95 3.55
CA LEU A 249 22.03 5.32 3.05
C LEU A 249 22.08 5.42 1.52
N ASP A 250 22.92 4.61 0.88
CA ASP A 250 23.00 4.52 -0.58
C ASP A 250 21.72 3.96 -1.22
N ASP A 251 21.08 2.95 -0.62
CA ASP A 251 19.81 2.41 -1.12
C ASP A 251 18.64 3.37 -0.92
N ALA A 252 18.69 4.21 0.11
CA ALA A 252 17.73 5.30 0.29
C ALA A 252 17.91 6.39 -0.77
N ARG A 253 19.16 6.78 -1.08
CA ARG A 253 19.50 7.73 -2.14
C ARG A 253 19.11 7.22 -3.53
N ALA A 254 19.48 5.98 -3.85
CA ALA A 254 19.24 5.34 -5.15
C ALA A 254 17.75 5.13 -5.43
N GLN A 255 16.93 4.90 -4.40
CA GLN A 255 15.48 4.77 -4.52
C GLN A 255 14.73 6.10 -4.34
N HIS A 256 15.44 7.22 -4.13
CA HIS A 256 14.88 8.56 -3.93
C HIS A 256 13.93 8.68 -2.73
N ASP A 257 14.28 8.05 -1.62
CA ASP A 257 13.54 8.16 -0.36
C ASP A 257 13.81 9.49 0.35
N THR A 258 12.85 9.96 1.14
CA THR A 258 13.12 11.02 2.13
C THR A 258 13.97 10.42 3.26
N VAL A 259 15.14 11.01 3.50
CA VAL A 259 15.97 10.72 4.69
C VAL A 259 15.61 11.73 5.78
N HIS A 260 15.24 11.26 6.97
CA HIS A 260 14.94 12.11 8.12
C HIS A 260 16.16 12.38 9.00
N ALA A 261 17.01 11.36 9.15
CA ALA A 261 18.29 11.41 9.83
C ALA A 261 19.15 10.23 9.37
N VAL A 262 20.43 10.25 9.72
CA VAL A 262 21.37 9.16 9.47
C VAL A 262 21.88 8.62 10.81
N VAL A 263 21.76 7.32 11.02
CA VAL A 263 22.46 6.58 12.07
C VAL A 263 23.90 6.42 11.60
N ARG A 264 24.84 7.11 12.27
CA ARG A 264 26.27 7.02 11.99
C ARG A 264 26.91 5.83 12.70
N GLY A 265 26.49 5.56 13.94
CA GLY A 265 27.02 4.47 14.75
C GLY A 265 26.12 4.09 15.91
N SER A 266 26.25 2.86 16.39
CA SER A 266 25.54 2.37 17.58
C SER A 266 26.30 1.24 18.26
N ALA A 267 26.13 1.12 19.58
CA ALA A 267 26.73 0.06 20.39
C ALA A 267 25.78 -0.43 21.48
N VAL A 268 25.95 -1.69 21.87
CA VAL A 268 25.19 -2.34 22.96
C VAL A 268 26.16 -3.16 23.82
N ASN A 269 26.12 -2.98 25.13
CA ASN A 269 26.91 -3.79 26.08
C ASN A 269 26.12 -4.12 27.35
N ASN A 270 26.78 -4.74 28.34
CA ASN A 270 26.19 -4.99 29.65
C ASN A 270 27.12 -4.59 30.82
N ASP A 271 26.53 -4.12 31.92
CA ASP A 271 27.20 -3.73 33.16
C ASP A 271 28.04 -4.87 33.79
N GLY A 272 27.59 -6.12 33.66
CA GLY A 272 28.18 -7.27 34.34
C GLY A 272 28.01 -7.21 35.86
N ALA A 273 28.96 -7.80 36.59
CA ALA A 273 28.93 -7.88 38.05
C ALA A 273 29.51 -6.64 38.77
N ASP A 274 30.12 -5.70 38.05
CA ASP A 274 30.83 -4.55 38.63
C ASP A 274 29.88 -3.34 38.86
N LYS A 275 28.95 -3.56 39.80
CA LYS A 275 27.89 -2.64 40.22
C LYS A 275 27.32 -3.02 41.59
N ALA A 276 26.66 -2.07 42.26
CA ALA A 276 26.19 -2.23 43.64
C ALA A 276 25.06 -3.26 43.86
N GLY A 277 24.41 -3.73 42.79
CA GLY A 277 23.34 -4.72 42.82
C GLY A 277 22.77 -4.97 41.43
N PHE A 278 21.90 -5.97 41.26
CA PHE A 278 21.38 -6.36 39.92
C PHE A 278 20.73 -5.19 39.16
N SER A 279 19.90 -4.40 39.83
CA SER A 279 19.20 -3.23 39.29
C SER A 279 20.03 -1.94 39.25
N ALA A 280 21.22 -1.91 39.86
CA ALA A 280 22.07 -0.72 39.86
C ALA A 280 22.73 -0.52 38.48
N PRO A 281 22.91 0.74 38.02
CA PRO A 281 23.67 1.04 36.80
C PRO A 281 25.19 1.08 37.05
N SER A 282 26.01 0.87 36.00
CA SER A 282 27.49 1.00 36.07
C SER A 282 28.03 2.17 35.23
N VAL A 283 28.58 3.20 35.89
CA VAL A 283 29.21 4.37 35.26
C VAL A 283 30.28 3.96 34.22
N ARG A 284 31.07 2.91 34.50
CA ARG A 284 32.13 2.48 33.58
C ARG A 284 31.56 1.89 32.30
N ARG A 285 30.58 0.98 32.42
CA ARG A 285 30.07 0.23 31.26
C ARG A 285 29.15 1.06 30.37
N GLN A 286 28.40 1.98 30.96
CA GLN A 286 27.72 3.03 30.19
C GLN A 286 28.72 3.89 29.42
N ALA A 287 29.79 4.36 30.06
CA ALA A 287 30.83 5.14 29.38
C ALA A 287 31.53 4.34 28.27
N ASP A 288 31.73 3.04 28.44
CA ASP A 288 32.31 2.16 27.42
C ASP A 288 31.36 2.02 26.21
N ALA A 289 30.04 1.87 26.41
CA ALA A 289 29.05 1.82 25.32
C ALA A 289 29.00 3.13 24.50
N VAL A 290 29.05 4.27 25.19
CA VAL A 290 29.10 5.60 24.54
C VAL A 290 30.37 5.74 23.71
N VAL A 291 31.53 5.31 24.23
CA VAL A 291 32.81 5.36 23.50
C VAL A 291 32.81 4.43 22.28
N GLU A 292 32.22 3.24 22.40
CA GLU A 292 32.10 2.28 21.30
C GLU A 292 31.19 2.83 20.19
N ALA A 293 30.04 3.41 20.54
CA ALA A 293 29.12 4.01 19.58
C ALA A 293 29.71 5.24 18.88
N LEU A 294 30.45 6.10 19.61
CA LEU A 294 31.18 7.24 19.04
C LEU A 294 32.31 6.78 18.11
N GLY A 295 33.04 5.73 18.47
CA GLY A 295 34.08 5.12 17.63
C GLY A 295 33.52 4.48 16.36
N ALA A 296 32.38 3.77 16.47
CA ALA A 296 31.66 3.20 15.33
C ALA A 296 31.08 4.27 14.40
N ALA A 297 30.74 5.45 14.93
CA ALA A 297 30.19 6.56 14.16
C ALA A 297 31.23 7.34 13.34
N ASP A 298 32.52 7.24 13.67
CA ASP A 298 33.62 8.01 13.08
C ASP A 298 33.28 9.50 12.92
N VAL A 299 32.94 10.14 14.05
CA VAL A 299 32.66 11.57 14.17
C VAL A 299 33.39 12.16 15.37
N ASP A 300 33.79 13.42 15.29
CA ASP A 300 34.29 14.18 16.45
C ASP A 300 33.17 14.34 17.50
N PRO A 301 33.30 13.78 18.71
CA PRO A 301 32.28 13.89 19.75
C PRO A 301 32.02 15.33 20.21
N ALA A 302 32.94 16.28 19.99
CA ALA A 302 32.70 17.69 20.24
C ALA A 302 31.64 18.32 19.32
N THR A 303 31.29 17.64 18.21
CA THR A 303 30.21 18.07 17.29
C THR A 303 28.83 17.51 17.64
N VAL A 304 28.74 16.56 18.59
CA VAL A 304 27.45 16.09 19.10
C VAL A 304 26.90 17.14 20.06
N ALA A 305 25.94 17.93 19.58
CA ALA A 305 25.42 19.10 20.29
C ALA A 305 24.12 18.81 21.08
N TYR A 306 23.55 17.60 20.95
CA TYR A 306 22.39 17.17 21.71
C TYR A 306 22.51 15.70 22.16
N VAL A 307 22.16 15.40 23.41
CA VAL A 307 21.96 14.04 23.91
C VAL A 307 20.54 13.91 24.46
N GLU A 308 19.75 13.05 23.83
CA GLU A 308 18.53 12.50 24.42
C GLU A 308 18.95 11.35 25.34
N ALA A 309 18.98 11.63 26.62
CA ALA A 309 19.42 10.73 27.66
C ALA A 309 18.32 9.75 28.08
N HIS A 310 18.72 8.72 28.82
CA HIS A 310 17.77 7.85 29.50
C HIS A 310 17.02 8.61 30.60
N GLY A 311 17.69 9.50 31.35
CA GLY A 311 17.14 10.58 32.18
C GLY A 311 15.80 10.24 32.83
N THR A 312 15.85 9.48 33.92
CA THR A 312 14.64 8.94 34.57
C THR A 312 14.11 9.82 35.69
N GLY A 313 14.81 10.91 36.05
CA GLY A 313 14.43 11.72 37.21
C GLY A 313 14.69 10.99 38.52
N THR A 314 15.58 9.99 38.54
CA THR A 314 15.93 9.23 39.75
C THR A 314 17.20 9.81 40.38
N ARG A 315 17.19 9.97 41.72
CA ARG A 315 18.29 10.57 42.49
C ARG A 315 19.66 9.92 42.23
N VAL A 316 19.68 8.62 41.95
CA VAL A 316 20.90 7.84 41.72
C VAL A 316 21.20 7.65 40.22
N GLY A 317 20.18 7.47 39.39
CA GLY A 317 20.37 7.19 37.96
C GLY A 317 20.89 8.40 37.18
N ASP A 318 20.32 9.57 37.41
CA ASP A 318 20.66 10.77 36.63
C ASP A 318 22.14 11.22 36.86
N PRO A 319 22.68 11.26 38.11
CA PRO A 319 24.11 11.48 38.34
C PRO A 319 25.03 10.42 37.71
N ILE A 320 24.63 9.15 37.73
CA ILE A 320 25.42 8.06 37.14
C ILE A 320 25.49 8.19 35.61
N GLU A 321 24.37 8.53 34.96
CA GLU A 321 24.33 8.73 33.52
C GLU A 321 25.18 9.95 33.09
N VAL A 322 25.04 11.10 33.76
CA VAL A 322 25.86 12.28 33.45
C VAL A 322 27.34 12.04 33.73
N ALA A 323 27.69 11.29 34.79
CA ALA A 323 29.06 10.88 35.05
C ALA A 323 29.61 9.93 33.95
N ALA A 324 28.79 9.00 33.45
CA ALA A 324 29.17 8.08 32.38
C ALA A 324 29.38 8.79 31.04
N LEU A 325 28.43 9.64 30.63
CA LEU A 325 28.53 10.49 29.45
C LEU A 325 29.76 11.41 29.54
N THR A 326 29.98 12.05 30.70
CA THR A 326 31.15 12.90 30.93
C THR A 326 32.45 12.11 30.82
N ARG A 327 32.52 10.91 31.41
CA ARG A 327 33.68 10.01 31.32
C ARG A 327 33.99 9.58 29.89
N ALA A 328 32.96 9.36 29.07
CA ALA A 328 33.13 9.03 27.65
C ALA A 328 33.67 10.23 26.86
N TYR A 329 32.96 11.37 26.90
CA TYR A 329 33.32 12.57 26.14
C TYR A 329 34.67 13.17 26.56
N ARG A 330 35.07 13.04 27.84
CA ARG A 330 36.38 13.50 28.35
C ARG A 330 37.57 12.74 27.78
N ARG A 331 37.38 11.60 27.09
CA ARG A 331 38.42 10.95 26.29
C ARG A 331 38.78 11.75 25.02
N PHE A 332 37.86 12.60 24.55
CA PHE A 332 37.96 13.30 23.27
C PHE A 332 38.03 14.82 23.41
N THR A 333 37.24 15.42 24.33
CA THR A 333 37.15 16.88 24.46
C THR A 333 37.21 17.40 25.91
N ARG A 334 37.83 18.57 26.07
CA ARG A 334 37.89 19.35 27.31
C ARG A 334 36.85 20.48 27.39
N ALA A 335 36.07 20.70 26.33
CA ALA A 335 35.00 21.68 26.29
C ALA A 335 33.90 21.39 27.34
N ARG A 336 33.11 22.42 27.67
CA ARG A 336 32.06 22.39 28.70
C ARG A 336 30.78 23.05 28.19
N GLY A 337 29.62 22.63 28.68
CA GLY A 337 28.30 23.24 28.40
C GLY A 337 27.83 23.28 26.93
N PHE A 338 28.61 22.77 25.98
CA PHE A 338 28.32 22.87 24.54
C PHE A 338 27.21 21.93 24.09
N CYS A 339 27.09 20.75 24.72
CA CYS A 339 26.07 19.76 24.40
C CYS A 339 24.82 20.01 25.24
N ALA A 340 23.68 20.18 24.60
CA ALA A 340 22.39 20.13 25.26
C ALA A 340 22.08 18.69 25.72
N LEU A 341 21.42 18.55 26.86
CA LEU A 341 21.00 17.29 27.47
C LEU A 341 19.49 17.37 27.70
N GLY A 342 18.76 16.31 27.38
CA GLY A 342 17.34 16.23 27.71
C GLY A 342 16.81 14.81 27.79
N SER A 343 15.55 14.69 28.20
CA SER A 343 14.83 13.40 28.26
C SER A 343 13.36 13.63 27.99
N VAL A 344 12.77 12.83 27.09
CA VAL A 344 11.33 12.82 26.80
C VAL A 344 10.48 12.33 27.98
N LYS A 345 11.08 11.70 29.00
CA LYS A 345 10.33 11.14 30.12
C LYS A 345 9.64 12.21 30.96
N SER A 346 10.11 13.46 30.91
CA SER A 346 9.40 14.61 31.48
C SER A 346 8.09 14.95 30.76
N ASN A 347 7.93 14.56 29.49
CA ASN A 347 6.73 14.83 28.68
C ASN A 347 5.75 13.67 28.70
N VAL A 348 6.23 12.43 28.58
CA VAL A 348 5.37 11.22 28.36
C VAL A 348 5.61 10.10 29.38
N GLY A 349 6.39 10.36 30.44
CA GLY A 349 6.82 9.33 31.38
C GLY A 349 7.72 8.26 30.75
N HIS A 350 7.93 7.16 31.47
CA HIS A 350 8.74 6.03 30.99
C HIS A 350 7.87 5.00 30.26
N LEU A 351 7.96 4.94 28.93
CA LEU A 351 7.18 4.01 28.10
C LEU A 351 7.80 2.59 28.01
N ASP A 352 8.39 2.12 29.12
CA ASP A 352 9.15 0.86 29.25
C ASP A 352 9.91 0.42 27.97
N ALA A 353 9.50 -0.68 27.33
CA ALA A 353 10.17 -1.24 26.15
C ALA A 353 10.18 -0.29 24.93
N ALA A 354 9.22 0.65 24.82
CA ALA A 354 9.16 1.67 23.76
C ALA A 354 10.02 2.92 24.04
N ALA A 355 10.56 3.07 25.26
CA ALA A 355 11.22 4.32 25.67
C ALA A 355 12.43 4.72 24.80
N GLY A 356 13.21 3.75 24.33
CA GLY A 356 14.38 3.98 23.47
C GLY A 356 14.01 4.55 22.09
N VAL A 357 13.03 3.95 21.40
CA VAL A 357 12.56 4.46 20.09
C VAL A 357 11.79 5.77 20.22
N THR A 358 11.09 6.02 21.32
CA THR A 358 10.46 7.33 21.57
C THR A 358 11.51 8.45 21.66
N GLY A 359 12.60 8.22 22.42
CA GLY A 359 13.74 9.14 22.45
C GLY A 359 14.43 9.29 21.09
N LEU A 360 14.58 8.20 20.35
CA LEU A 360 15.11 8.21 18.98
C LEU A 360 14.28 9.10 18.04
N ILE A 361 12.96 8.95 18.04
CA ILE A 361 12.04 9.75 17.22
C ILE A 361 12.12 11.23 17.60
N LYS A 362 12.18 11.58 18.89
CA LYS A 362 12.43 12.95 19.36
C LYS A 362 13.73 13.52 18.81
N ALA A 363 14.83 12.77 18.87
CA ALA A 363 16.14 13.21 18.36
C ALA A 363 16.15 13.37 16.82
N VAL A 364 15.50 12.47 16.09
CA VAL A 364 15.31 12.58 14.62
C VAL A 364 14.49 13.83 14.26
N LEU A 365 13.41 14.11 14.98
CA LEU A 365 12.60 15.31 14.78
C LEU A 365 13.38 16.59 15.12
N ALA A 366 14.14 16.61 16.21
CA ALA A 366 15.00 17.74 16.59
C ALA A 366 16.04 18.06 15.51
N LEU A 367 16.67 17.04 14.92
CA LEU A 367 17.57 17.18 13.77
C LEU A 367 16.85 17.72 12.53
N ARG A 368 15.70 17.12 12.17
CA ARG A 368 14.89 17.50 10.99
C ARG A 368 14.42 18.96 11.04
N HIS A 369 13.99 19.42 12.21
CA HIS A 369 13.45 20.76 12.39
C HIS A 369 14.52 21.80 12.78
N GLY A 370 15.72 21.38 13.16
CA GLY A 370 16.77 22.30 13.62
C GLY A 370 16.39 23.01 14.91
N GLU A 371 15.77 22.31 15.84
CA GLU A 371 15.29 22.83 17.14
C GLU A 371 15.48 21.77 18.22
N ILE A 372 15.89 22.18 19.43
CA ILE A 372 16.02 21.29 20.59
C ILE A 372 14.85 21.59 21.54
N PRO A 373 13.91 20.64 21.75
CA PRO A 373 12.74 20.85 22.61
C PRO A 373 13.10 20.80 24.11
N PRO A 374 12.33 21.47 24.98
CA PRO A 374 12.55 21.51 26.42
C PRO A 374 12.42 20.15 27.10
N THR A 375 13.22 19.95 28.15
CA THR A 375 13.02 18.96 29.21
C THR A 375 12.25 19.63 30.32
N LEU A 376 11.09 19.06 30.69
CA LEU A 376 10.18 19.71 31.63
C LEU A 376 10.62 19.52 33.08
N HIS A 377 10.05 20.35 33.95
CA HIS A 377 10.26 20.34 35.41
C HIS A 377 11.67 20.66 35.91
N PHE A 378 12.62 20.96 35.03
CA PHE A 378 13.93 21.47 35.40
C PHE A 378 13.85 22.93 35.86
N ARG A 379 14.29 23.19 37.09
CA ARG A 379 14.36 24.50 37.75
C ARG A 379 15.73 24.75 38.38
N HIS A 380 16.30 23.72 39.02
CA HIS A 380 17.59 23.77 39.67
C HIS A 380 18.35 22.47 39.39
N ALA A 381 19.58 22.55 38.89
CA ALA A 381 20.39 21.36 38.66
C ALA A 381 20.62 20.57 39.95
N ASN A 382 20.47 19.24 39.89
CA ASN A 382 20.94 18.37 40.97
C ASN A 382 22.47 18.57 41.15
N PRO A 383 22.95 18.96 42.34
CA PRO A 383 24.37 19.26 42.56
C PRO A 383 25.30 18.07 42.29
N ASP A 384 24.82 16.83 42.46
CA ASP A 384 25.60 15.61 42.22
C ASP A 384 25.98 15.43 40.74
N LEU A 385 25.26 16.07 39.81
CA LEU A 385 25.58 16.08 38.37
C LEU A 385 26.84 16.89 38.05
N ARG A 386 27.13 17.91 38.87
CA ARG A 386 28.24 18.88 38.70
C ARG A 386 28.34 19.45 37.27
N LEU A 387 27.19 19.82 36.67
CA LEU A 387 27.05 20.16 35.24
C LEU A 387 28.10 21.16 34.73
N ASP A 388 28.48 22.16 35.53
CA ASP A 388 29.51 23.18 35.21
C ASP A 388 30.91 22.61 34.91
N GLU A 389 31.15 21.34 35.24
CA GLU A 389 32.38 20.60 34.96
C GLU A 389 32.27 19.62 33.79
N THR A 390 31.06 19.46 33.23
CA THR A 390 30.72 18.50 32.19
C THR A 390 30.65 19.15 30.80
N PRO A 391 30.63 18.34 29.71
CA PRO A 391 30.24 18.79 28.37
C PRO A 391 28.81 19.35 28.27
N PHE A 392 27.96 19.10 29.27
CA PHE A 392 26.50 19.15 29.15
C PHE A 392 25.85 20.35 29.84
N ARG A 393 24.75 20.83 29.26
CA ARG A 393 23.76 21.72 29.88
C ARG A 393 22.37 21.12 29.67
N VAL A 394 21.43 21.29 30.60
CA VAL A 394 20.04 20.83 30.37
C VAL A 394 19.34 21.80 29.42
N ALA A 395 18.61 21.27 28.43
CA ALA A 395 17.74 22.07 27.58
C ALA A 395 16.41 22.31 28.30
N ASP A 396 16.29 23.45 28.99
CA ASP A 396 15.12 23.82 29.82
C ASP A 396 14.01 24.56 29.05
N ARG A 397 14.30 24.97 27.82
CA ARG A 397 13.44 25.73 26.91
C ARG A 397 13.66 25.25 25.48
N LEU A 398 12.76 25.67 24.57
CA LEU A 398 12.95 25.45 23.12
C LEU A 398 14.15 26.27 22.64
N GLU A 399 15.21 25.62 22.17
CA GLU A 399 16.41 26.27 21.63
C GLU A 399 16.48 26.08 20.09
N PRO A 400 16.72 27.15 19.30
CA PRO A 400 17.02 26.99 17.88
C PRO A 400 18.39 26.33 17.72
N TRP A 401 18.48 25.34 16.84
CA TRP A 401 19.70 24.63 16.48
C TRP A 401 20.05 24.98 15.03
N PRO A 402 20.74 26.11 14.76
CA PRO A 402 21.09 26.50 13.39
C PRO A 402 22.09 25.52 12.76
N ALA A 403 22.12 25.49 11.43
CA ALA A 403 23.15 24.76 10.70
C ALA A 403 24.53 25.40 10.94
N GLY A 404 25.53 24.58 11.24
CA GLY A 404 26.90 25.03 11.52
C GLY A 404 27.85 24.83 10.33
N ALA A 405 29.15 24.90 10.60
CA ALA A 405 30.20 24.56 9.62
C ALA A 405 30.28 23.06 9.29
N GLY A 406 29.56 22.21 10.03
CA GLY A 406 29.40 20.79 9.82
C GLY A 406 27.99 20.35 10.23
N PRO A 407 27.62 19.09 9.94
CA PRO A 407 26.25 18.65 10.10
C PRO A 407 25.85 18.55 11.58
N ARG A 408 24.59 18.86 11.89
CA ARG A 408 24.01 18.66 13.23
C ARG A 408 24.10 17.18 13.63
N ARG A 409 24.51 16.91 14.87
CA ARG A 409 24.61 15.56 15.43
C ARG A 409 23.98 15.47 16.81
N ALA A 410 23.19 14.43 17.00
CA ALA A 410 22.57 14.07 18.26
C ALA A 410 23.04 12.68 18.70
N ALA A 411 22.86 12.34 19.97
CA ALA A 411 22.95 10.96 20.43
C ALA A 411 21.77 10.58 21.32
N VAL A 412 21.51 9.28 21.43
CA VAL A 412 20.36 8.72 22.15
C VAL A 412 20.86 7.60 23.06
N ASN A 413 20.48 7.65 24.34
CA ASN A 413 20.91 6.70 25.36
C ASN A 413 19.70 5.94 25.94
N ALA A 414 19.80 4.61 26.02
CA ALA A 414 18.78 3.79 26.68
C ALA A 414 19.44 2.71 27.56
N LEU A 415 19.02 2.66 28.82
CA LEU A 415 19.65 1.88 29.87
C LEU A 415 18.61 0.91 30.46
N GLY A 416 18.79 -0.38 30.23
CA GLY A 416 17.89 -1.42 30.74
C GLY A 416 18.22 -1.82 32.17
N VAL A 417 17.21 -2.00 33.02
CA VAL A 417 17.41 -2.67 34.32
C VAL A 417 17.98 -4.08 34.12
N GLY A 418 18.92 -4.48 34.98
CA GLY A 418 19.82 -5.61 34.70
C GLY A 418 21.13 -5.20 34.02
N GLY A 419 21.19 -3.99 33.44
CA GLY A 419 22.42 -3.31 33.03
C GLY A 419 22.76 -3.41 31.54
N THR A 420 21.81 -3.70 30.66
CA THR A 420 22.07 -3.64 29.21
C THR A 420 22.01 -2.19 28.75
N ASN A 421 23.11 -1.68 28.21
CA ASN A 421 23.25 -0.29 27.80
C ASN A 421 23.23 -0.22 26.27
N ALA A 422 22.47 0.71 25.70
CA ALA A 422 22.43 0.98 24.26
C ALA A 422 22.66 2.47 24.00
N HIS A 423 23.53 2.78 23.03
CA HIS A 423 23.83 4.15 22.61
C HIS A 423 23.81 4.24 21.08
N VAL A 424 23.19 5.31 20.55
CA VAL A 424 23.07 5.56 19.10
C VAL A 424 23.49 6.99 18.79
N VAL A 425 24.34 7.16 17.78
CA VAL A 425 24.79 8.46 17.26
C VAL A 425 24.06 8.76 15.96
N LEU A 426 23.38 9.91 15.92
CA LEU A 426 22.61 10.42 14.80
C LEU A 426 23.28 11.65 14.18
N GLN A 427 23.07 11.82 12.88
CA GLN A 427 23.40 13.01 12.11
C GLN A 427 22.16 13.48 11.33
N GLU A 428 22.05 14.77 11.08
CA GLU A 428 21.00 15.28 10.18
C GLU A 428 21.09 14.65 8.77
N ALA A 429 19.96 14.62 8.08
CA ALA A 429 19.89 14.12 6.72
C ALA A 429 20.81 14.92 5.79
N PRO A 430 21.48 14.27 4.82
CA PRO A 430 22.25 14.99 3.81
C PRO A 430 21.32 15.91 3.00
N ALA A 431 21.84 17.06 2.58
CA ALA A 431 21.11 17.94 1.68
C ALA A 431 20.66 17.14 0.44
N PRO A 432 19.38 17.25 0.04
CA PRO A 432 18.90 16.56 -1.15
C PRO A 432 19.71 17.01 -2.39
N PRO A 433 20.13 16.09 -3.28
CA PRO A 433 20.82 16.49 -4.51
C PRO A 433 19.92 17.39 -5.35
N GLU A 434 20.52 18.36 -6.05
CA GLU A 434 19.78 19.21 -6.98
C GLU A 434 19.15 18.35 -8.10
N PRO A 435 17.96 18.75 -8.61
CA PRO A 435 17.36 18.05 -9.74
C PRO A 435 18.27 18.15 -10.96
N ALA A 436 18.73 17.01 -11.48
CA ALA A 436 19.37 16.97 -12.78
C ALA A 436 18.43 17.50 -13.87
N ALA A 437 18.99 18.10 -14.93
CA ALA A 437 18.22 18.67 -16.04
C ALA A 437 17.26 17.63 -16.64
N SER A 438 15.97 17.77 -16.35
CA SER A 438 14.95 16.77 -16.66
C SER A 438 14.35 16.95 -18.05
N VAL A 439 13.60 15.95 -18.49
CA VAL A 439 12.57 16.14 -19.53
C VAL A 439 11.63 17.29 -19.08
N PRO A 440 11.13 18.16 -19.99
CA PRO A 440 10.16 19.18 -19.62
C PRO A 440 8.98 18.57 -18.86
N ALA A 441 8.77 19.01 -17.63
CA ALA A 441 7.72 18.46 -16.79
C ALA A 441 6.34 18.61 -17.46
N ARG A 442 5.44 17.65 -17.18
CA ARG A 442 4.03 17.78 -17.57
C ARG A 442 3.43 19.04 -16.93
N PRO A 443 2.53 19.76 -17.61
CA PRO A 443 1.89 20.95 -17.04
C PRO A 443 0.89 20.65 -15.92
N VAL A 444 0.64 19.37 -15.60
CA VAL A 444 -0.23 18.87 -14.53
C VAL A 444 0.37 17.64 -13.85
N VAL A 445 -0.06 17.36 -12.63
CA VAL A 445 0.15 16.09 -11.92
C VAL A 445 -1.14 15.26 -11.87
N LEU A 446 -1.02 13.96 -11.60
CA LEU A 446 -2.13 13.04 -11.31
C LEU A 446 -2.02 12.51 -9.88
N LEU A 447 -2.94 12.89 -9.02
CA LEU A 447 -3.02 12.41 -7.63
C LEU A 447 -3.98 11.22 -7.60
N ALA A 448 -3.52 10.08 -7.11
CA ALA A 448 -4.27 8.82 -7.08
C ALA A 448 -4.46 8.35 -5.62
N VAL A 449 -5.66 8.57 -5.06
CA VAL A 449 -5.97 8.22 -3.66
C VAL A 449 -6.92 7.03 -3.60
N SER A 450 -6.67 6.08 -2.70
CA SER A 450 -7.53 4.91 -2.53
C SER A 450 -7.68 4.46 -1.09
N ALA A 451 -8.81 3.82 -0.79
CA ALA A 451 -9.09 3.21 0.51
C ALA A 451 -10.02 1.99 0.38
N ARG A 452 -10.20 1.23 1.47
CA ARG A 452 -11.10 0.07 1.49
C ARG A 452 -12.59 0.42 1.53
N THR A 453 -12.93 1.65 1.93
CA THR A 453 -14.32 2.11 2.03
C THR A 453 -14.47 3.54 1.48
N PRO A 454 -15.67 3.96 1.03
CA PRO A 454 -15.88 5.33 0.57
C PRO A 454 -15.65 6.38 1.66
N HIS A 455 -15.94 6.06 2.93
CA HIS A 455 -15.68 6.96 4.06
C HIS A 455 -14.17 7.16 4.27
N ALA A 456 -13.40 6.07 4.31
CA ALA A 456 -11.95 6.14 4.42
C ALA A 456 -11.30 6.87 3.23
N LEU A 457 -11.87 6.73 2.02
CA LEU A 457 -11.44 7.48 0.84
C LEU A 457 -11.66 8.99 1.04
N ALA A 458 -12.87 9.40 1.45
CA ALA A 458 -13.18 10.80 1.72
C ALA A 458 -12.25 11.41 2.79
N THR A 459 -12.03 10.71 3.90
CA THR A 459 -11.13 11.15 4.99
C THR A 459 -9.68 11.28 4.51
N LEU A 460 -9.15 10.30 3.77
CA LEU A 460 -7.79 10.35 3.24
C LEU A 460 -7.63 11.48 2.21
N SER A 461 -8.58 11.63 1.29
CA SER A 461 -8.58 12.72 0.30
C SER A 461 -8.58 14.11 0.97
N GLY A 462 -9.35 14.27 2.06
CA GLY A 462 -9.36 15.49 2.87
C GLY A 462 -8.00 15.76 3.53
N ALA A 463 -7.45 14.76 4.23
CA ALA A 463 -6.15 14.91 4.89
C ALA A 463 -5.00 15.23 3.91
N VAL A 464 -4.97 14.58 2.73
CA VAL A 464 -3.97 14.88 1.69
C VAL A 464 -4.19 16.28 1.11
N ALA A 465 -5.43 16.72 0.92
CA ALA A 465 -5.75 18.08 0.48
C ALA A 465 -5.29 19.15 1.49
N ASP A 466 -5.49 18.91 2.79
CA ASP A 466 -5.02 19.79 3.86
C ASP A 466 -3.48 19.84 3.91
N HIS A 467 -2.82 18.68 3.77
CA HIS A 467 -1.35 18.59 3.70
C HIS A 467 -0.78 19.37 2.51
N LEU A 468 -1.35 19.23 1.31
CA LEU A 468 -0.91 19.97 0.12
C LEU A 468 -1.11 21.48 0.26
N ALA A 469 -2.26 21.89 0.82
CA ALA A 469 -2.52 23.31 1.09
C ALA A 469 -1.52 23.94 2.09
N ALA A 470 -1.00 23.15 3.04
CA ALA A 470 -0.01 23.61 4.02
C ALA A 470 1.44 23.69 3.48
N HIS A 471 1.80 22.88 2.47
CA HIS A 471 3.18 22.78 1.95
C HIS A 471 3.39 23.43 0.57
N GLY A 472 2.32 23.72 -0.18
CA GLY A 472 2.38 24.42 -1.46
C GLY A 472 2.95 23.61 -2.64
N ASP A 473 3.16 24.30 -3.76
CA ASP A 473 3.43 23.69 -5.07
C ASP A 473 4.74 22.87 -5.12
N ALA A 474 5.73 23.22 -4.29
CA ALA A 474 7.04 22.56 -4.29
C ALA A 474 6.97 21.05 -4.01
N HIS A 475 5.97 20.60 -3.25
CA HIS A 475 5.77 19.19 -2.89
C HIS A 475 4.77 18.46 -3.79
N LEU A 476 4.06 19.17 -4.69
CA LEU A 476 2.90 18.64 -5.41
C LEU A 476 3.24 17.40 -6.29
N ALA A 477 4.37 17.44 -6.99
CA ALA A 477 4.77 16.36 -7.89
C ALA A 477 5.34 15.14 -7.15
N ASP A 478 6.07 15.36 -6.05
CA ASP A 478 6.56 14.28 -5.18
C ASP A 478 5.41 13.63 -4.39
N ALA A 479 4.39 14.42 -4.01
CA ALA A 479 3.16 13.89 -3.44
C ALA A 479 2.40 13.00 -4.43
N ALA A 480 2.22 13.47 -5.68
CA ALA A 480 1.60 12.68 -6.74
C ALA A 480 2.35 11.36 -6.99
N TYR A 481 3.68 11.42 -7.10
CA TYR A 481 4.53 10.23 -7.23
C TYR A 481 4.37 9.28 -6.04
N THR A 482 4.45 9.78 -4.81
CA THR A 482 4.31 8.98 -3.58
C THR A 482 2.94 8.28 -3.52
N LEU A 483 1.86 8.95 -3.92
CA LEU A 483 0.53 8.35 -3.99
C LEU A 483 0.46 7.21 -5.05
N GLN A 484 1.10 7.41 -6.19
CA GLN A 484 1.11 6.44 -7.30
C GLN A 484 1.94 5.19 -7.00
N VAL A 485 3.20 5.34 -6.60
CA VAL A 485 4.12 4.21 -6.37
C VAL A 485 4.13 3.73 -4.91
N GLY A 486 3.89 4.61 -3.96
CA GLY A 486 4.16 4.40 -2.53
C GLY A 486 2.94 4.11 -1.65
N ARG A 487 1.76 3.91 -2.24
CA ARG A 487 0.52 3.53 -1.52
C ARG A 487 -0.09 2.25 -2.09
N ALA A 488 -0.84 1.55 -1.26
CA ALA A 488 -1.58 0.36 -1.69
C ALA A 488 -2.79 0.80 -2.53
N ALA A 489 -3.02 0.13 -3.66
CA ALA A 489 -4.20 0.36 -4.50
C ALA A 489 -5.39 -0.46 -3.98
N PHE A 490 -6.30 0.22 -3.26
CA PHE A 490 -7.53 -0.37 -2.73
C PHE A 490 -8.71 -0.24 -3.72
N ALA A 491 -9.88 -0.73 -3.29
CA ALA A 491 -11.10 -0.87 -4.11
C ALA A 491 -11.90 0.43 -4.30
N CYS A 492 -11.90 1.34 -3.32
CA CYS A 492 -12.47 2.67 -3.48
C CYS A 492 -11.35 3.60 -3.94
N ARG A 493 -11.40 4.06 -5.18
CA ARG A 493 -10.37 4.87 -5.84
C ARG A 493 -10.94 6.25 -6.21
N GLY A 494 -10.11 7.28 -6.15
CA GLY A 494 -10.43 8.62 -6.61
C GLY A 494 -9.20 9.33 -7.14
N SER A 495 -9.34 10.04 -8.25
CA SER A 495 -8.26 10.73 -8.94
C SER A 495 -8.50 12.24 -9.07
N ALA A 496 -7.42 13.00 -9.00
CA ALA A 496 -7.42 14.45 -9.19
C ALA A 496 -6.27 14.86 -10.12
N VAL A 497 -6.52 15.83 -11.00
CA VAL A 497 -5.52 16.39 -11.92
C VAL A 497 -5.48 17.90 -11.72
N ALA A 498 -4.28 18.42 -11.46
CA ALA A 498 -4.07 19.80 -11.03
C ALA A 498 -2.72 20.35 -11.50
N ARG A 499 -2.63 21.68 -11.64
CA ARG A 499 -1.39 22.44 -11.90
C ARG A 499 -0.76 22.97 -10.61
N THR A 500 -1.57 23.25 -9.58
CA THR A 500 -1.15 23.83 -8.29
C THR A 500 -1.69 23.02 -7.12
N ALA A 501 -1.10 23.21 -5.93
CA ALA A 501 -1.52 22.61 -4.68
C ALA A 501 -2.93 23.06 -4.25
N ALA A 502 -3.33 24.29 -4.61
CA ALA A 502 -4.68 24.80 -4.38
C ALA A 502 -5.72 24.07 -5.26
N GLU A 503 -5.47 23.97 -6.57
CA GLU A 503 -6.31 23.18 -7.50
C GLU A 503 -6.37 21.70 -7.06
N ALA A 504 -5.24 21.15 -6.62
CA ALA A 504 -5.14 19.77 -6.12
C ALA A 504 -6.00 19.54 -4.88
N ALA A 505 -5.96 20.46 -3.91
CA ALA A 505 -6.71 20.35 -2.67
C ALA A 505 -8.23 20.45 -2.89
N GLU A 506 -8.69 21.26 -3.84
CA GLU A 506 -10.11 21.29 -4.23
C GLU A 506 -10.51 19.99 -4.96
N ALA A 507 -9.74 19.61 -5.99
CA ALA A 507 -10.03 18.43 -6.81
C ALA A 507 -10.00 17.11 -6.01
N LEU A 508 -9.10 16.97 -5.03
CA LEU A 508 -9.04 15.81 -4.14
C LEU A 508 -10.28 15.69 -3.26
N ARG A 509 -10.73 16.79 -2.63
CA ARG A 509 -11.96 16.77 -1.82
C ARG A 509 -13.17 16.40 -2.69
N ALA A 510 -13.26 16.98 -3.89
CA ALA A 510 -14.29 16.64 -4.86
C ALA A 510 -14.23 15.17 -5.34
N ALA A 511 -13.03 14.59 -5.48
CA ALA A 511 -12.85 13.18 -5.82
C ALA A 511 -13.28 12.25 -4.67
N GLY A 512 -12.86 12.57 -3.44
CA GLY A 512 -13.22 11.81 -2.23
C GLY A 512 -14.72 11.80 -1.92
N SER A 513 -15.47 12.82 -2.34
CA SER A 513 -16.93 12.89 -2.17
C SER A 513 -17.74 12.15 -3.25
N ARG A 514 -17.12 11.66 -4.33
CA ARG A 514 -17.85 10.96 -5.40
C ARG A 514 -18.34 9.59 -4.92
N ARG A 515 -19.65 9.35 -5.03
CA ARG A 515 -20.23 8.00 -4.93
C ARG A 515 -19.94 7.20 -6.19
N MET A 516 -18.72 6.73 -6.34
CA MET A 516 -18.39 5.66 -7.29
C MET A 516 -18.83 4.32 -6.67
N PRO A 517 -19.33 3.35 -7.48
CA PRO A 517 -19.40 1.96 -7.02
C PRO A 517 -17.99 1.54 -6.58
N ALA A 518 -17.86 0.92 -5.42
CA ALA A 518 -16.58 0.32 -5.06
C ALA A 518 -16.22 -0.71 -6.15
N ALA A 519 -14.97 -0.70 -6.63
CA ALA A 519 -14.50 -1.83 -7.42
C ALA A 519 -14.69 -3.12 -6.58
N PRO A 520 -14.99 -4.27 -7.19
CA PRO A 520 -15.18 -5.51 -6.44
C PRO A 520 -14.00 -5.76 -5.51
N ALA A 521 -14.29 -6.25 -4.30
CA ALA A 521 -13.29 -6.45 -3.29
C ALA A 521 -12.15 -7.37 -3.80
N ARG A 522 -10.95 -7.11 -3.26
CA ARG A 522 -9.64 -7.65 -3.64
C ARG A 522 -9.67 -9.17 -3.97
N ALA A 523 -9.82 -9.50 -5.26
CA ALA A 523 -9.64 -10.83 -5.86
C ALA A 523 -9.79 -10.77 -7.39
N ALA A 524 -10.76 -10.00 -7.89
CA ALA A 524 -11.11 -10.01 -9.30
C ALA A 524 -10.01 -9.35 -10.19
N PRO A 525 -9.64 -9.95 -11.34
CA PRO A 525 -8.52 -9.50 -12.18
C PRO A 525 -8.70 -8.06 -12.71
N PRO A 526 -7.64 -7.37 -13.15
CA PRO A 526 -7.78 -6.07 -13.81
C PRO A 526 -8.71 -6.19 -15.04
N PRO A 527 -9.57 -5.20 -15.30
CA PRO A 527 -10.51 -5.27 -16.41
C PRO A 527 -9.79 -5.19 -17.76
N ALA A 528 -10.28 -5.93 -18.74
CA ALA A 528 -9.78 -5.88 -20.11
C ALA A 528 -9.96 -4.47 -20.70
N VAL A 529 -8.87 -3.86 -21.18
CA VAL A 529 -8.95 -2.56 -21.86
C VAL A 529 -9.21 -2.79 -23.35
N VAL A 530 -10.21 -2.11 -23.91
CA VAL A 530 -10.50 -2.16 -25.35
C VAL A 530 -10.27 -0.78 -25.95
N PHE A 531 -9.40 -0.68 -26.96
CA PHE A 531 -9.21 0.58 -27.67
C PHE A 531 -10.27 0.75 -28.75
N LEU A 532 -10.94 1.90 -28.71
CA LEU A 532 -11.88 2.39 -29.72
C LEU A 532 -11.15 3.43 -30.58
N LEU A 533 -10.85 3.09 -31.84
CA LEU A 533 -10.11 3.94 -32.76
C LEU A 533 -11.13 4.73 -33.63
N PRO A 534 -11.27 6.06 -33.48
CA PRO A 534 -12.14 6.86 -34.35
C PRO A 534 -11.55 6.98 -35.77
N GLY A 535 -12.39 7.29 -36.75
CA GLY A 535 -11.97 7.37 -38.16
C GLY A 535 -12.77 8.32 -39.05
N GLN A 536 -13.42 9.33 -38.47
CA GLN A 536 -14.00 10.47 -39.20
C GLN A 536 -13.77 11.76 -38.41
N GLY A 537 -13.61 12.87 -39.13
CA GLY A 537 -13.19 14.16 -38.60
C GLY A 537 -11.67 14.30 -38.65
N ALA A 538 -11.17 15.44 -39.15
CA ALA A 538 -9.83 15.87 -38.78
C ALA A 538 -9.82 16.14 -37.26
N PRO A 539 -8.69 15.93 -36.55
CA PRO A 539 -8.58 16.41 -35.18
C PRO A 539 -8.89 17.91 -35.11
N ASP A 540 -9.55 18.36 -34.04
CA ASP A 540 -9.71 19.79 -33.80
C ASP A 540 -8.33 20.48 -33.74
N ALA A 541 -8.27 21.72 -34.20
CA ALA A 541 -7.00 22.47 -34.29
C ALA A 541 -6.30 22.52 -32.91
N GLY A 542 -5.09 21.96 -32.82
CA GLY A 542 -4.30 21.88 -31.60
C GLY A 542 -4.28 20.53 -30.88
N VAL A 543 -5.17 19.58 -31.20
CA VAL A 543 -5.16 18.24 -30.58
C VAL A 543 -3.92 17.47 -31.01
N GLY A 544 -3.09 17.05 -30.06
CA GLY A 544 -1.79 16.40 -30.25
C GLY A 544 -0.59 17.33 -30.04
N ALA A 545 -0.78 18.66 -30.06
CA ALA A 545 0.32 19.63 -29.99
C ALA A 545 0.98 19.70 -28.60
N GLY A 546 0.19 19.61 -27.52
CA GLY A 546 0.72 19.57 -26.16
C GLY A 546 1.36 18.22 -25.84
N LEU A 547 0.77 17.13 -26.32
CA LEU A 547 1.35 15.79 -26.22
C LEU A 547 2.69 15.69 -26.98
N TYR A 548 2.78 16.24 -28.20
CA TYR A 548 4.05 16.26 -28.97
C TYR A 548 5.16 17.05 -28.26
N ARG A 549 4.80 18.08 -27.48
CA ARG A 549 5.75 18.85 -26.68
C ARG A 549 6.21 18.08 -25.42
N HIS A 550 5.27 17.56 -24.65
CA HIS A 550 5.52 17.06 -23.28
C HIS A 550 5.71 15.54 -23.16
N GLU A 551 5.26 14.72 -24.13
CA GLU A 551 5.35 13.25 -24.06
C GLU A 551 6.32 12.69 -25.12
N PRO A 552 7.55 12.26 -24.74
CA PRO A 552 8.54 11.76 -25.70
C PRO A 552 8.08 10.55 -26.53
N VAL A 553 7.29 9.66 -25.95
CA VAL A 553 6.76 8.47 -26.63
C VAL A 553 5.74 8.85 -27.71
N PHE A 554 4.84 9.79 -27.41
CA PHE A 554 3.88 10.30 -28.38
C PHE A 554 4.58 11.02 -29.53
N ARG A 555 5.55 11.89 -29.22
CA ARG A 555 6.40 12.56 -30.22
C ARG A 555 7.08 11.54 -31.15
N ALA A 556 7.77 10.55 -30.59
CA ALA A 556 8.40 9.49 -31.38
C ALA A 556 7.39 8.68 -32.22
N GLY A 557 6.16 8.49 -31.74
CA GLY A 557 5.08 7.90 -32.52
C GLY A 557 4.67 8.74 -33.73
N VAL A 558 4.52 10.06 -33.54
CA VAL A 558 4.23 11.02 -34.62
C VAL A 558 5.38 11.08 -35.62
N ASP A 559 6.63 11.13 -35.15
CA ASP A 559 7.81 11.22 -36.01
C ASP A 559 7.96 9.98 -36.91
N ARG A 560 7.79 8.76 -36.36
CA ARG A 560 7.81 7.52 -37.15
C ARG A 560 6.71 7.50 -38.21
N CYS A 561 5.50 7.94 -37.88
CA CYS A 561 4.43 8.05 -38.86
C CYS A 561 4.78 9.06 -39.97
N ALA A 562 5.30 10.23 -39.59
CA ALA A 562 5.69 11.28 -40.53
C ALA A 562 6.74 10.79 -41.55
N ASP A 563 7.75 10.03 -41.11
CA ASP A 563 8.75 9.43 -42.01
C ASP A 563 8.13 8.50 -43.06
N HIS A 564 7.21 7.62 -42.65
CA HIS A 564 6.54 6.70 -43.58
C HIS A 564 5.49 7.38 -44.47
N PHE A 565 4.87 8.48 -44.05
CA PHE A 565 3.94 9.26 -44.88
C PHE A 565 4.65 10.22 -45.86
N ALA A 566 5.89 10.64 -45.58
CA ALA A 566 6.62 11.62 -46.39
C ALA A 566 6.79 11.22 -47.87
N SER A 567 6.93 9.93 -48.18
CA SER A 567 7.01 9.44 -49.58
C SER A 567 5.66 9.39 -50.30
N HIS A 568 4.57 9.83 -49.67
CA HIS A 568 3.20 9.62 -50.13
C HIS A 568 2.31 10.88 -50.13
N MET A 569 2.80 12.00 -49.61
CA MET A 569 2.09 13.28 -49.54
C MET A 569 3.06 14.43 -49.23
N ASP A 570 2.79 15.63 -49.76
CA ASP A 570 3.69 16.80 -49.64
C ASP A 570 3.63 17.52 -48.28
N THR A 571 2.67 17.17 -47.43
CA THR A 571 2.47 17.81 -46.12
C THR A 571 3.24 17.07 -45.03
N ASP A 572 4.21 17.70 -44.38
CA ASP A 572 4.85 17.14 -43.19
C ASP A 572 3.87 17.10 -42.00
N LEU A 573 3.71 15.91 -41.41
CA LEU A 573 2.82 15.67 -40.28
C LEU A 573 3.34 16.27 -38.98
N ARG A 574 4.66 16.43 -38.81
CA ARG A 574 5.24 17.03 -37.59
C ARG A 574 4.84 18.49 -37.49
N THR A 575 5.12 19.26 -38.55
CA THR A 575 4.68 20.66 -38.71
C THR A 575 3.17 20.82 -38.51
N LEU A 576 2.38 19.83 -38.95
CA LEU A 576 0.92 19.80 -38.79
C LEU A 576 0.50 19.72 -37.30
N VAL A 577 1.09 18.77 -36.57
CA VAL A 577 0.83 18.55 -35.13
C VAL A 577 1.41 19.69 -34.28
N GLU A 578 2.66 20.09 -34.49
CA GLU A 578 3.34 21.16 -33.75
C GLU A 578 2.59 22.49 -33.81
N ARG A 579 2.08 22.85 -34.99
CA ARG A 579 1.34 24.11 -35.22
C ARG A 579 -0.16 24.00 -34.95
N GLY A 580 -0.66 22.81 -34.61
CA GLY A 580 -2.10 22.56 -34.47
C GLY A 580 -2.91 22.88 -35.73
N ALA A 581 -2.30 22.76 -36.92
CA ALA A 581 -2.91 23.17 -38.18
C ALA A 581 -4.00 22.18 -38.64
N GLN A 582 -4.86 22.61 -39.57
CA GLN A 582 -5.84 21.73 -40.20
C GLN A 582 -5.26 21.08 -41.46
N PRO A 583 -5.35 19.74 -41.63
CA PRO A 583 -4.88 19.06 -42.83
C PRO A 583 -5.72 19.46 -44.05
N ARG A 584 -5.09 19.46 -45.23
CA ARG A 584 -5.75 19.75 -46.52
C ARG A 584 -5.66 18.53 -47.44
N GLY A 585 -6.78 18.18 -48.07
CA GLY A 585 -6.91 16.96 -48.90
C GLY A 585 -7.14 15.68 -48.08
N GLY A 586 -7.70 14.68 -48.73
CA GLY A 586 -8.05 13.38 -48.13
C GLY A 586 -6.83 12.61 -47.66
N ALA A 587 -5.71 12.66 -48.39
CA ALA A 587 -4.44 12.03 -47.97
C ALA A 587 -3.97 12.56 -46.60
N ALA A 588 -3.78 13.87 -46.47
CA ALA A 588 -3.30 14.47 -45.22
C ALA A 588 -4.30 14.31 -44.06
N THR A 589 -5.60 14.39 -44.35
CA THR A 589 -6.64 14.23 -43.33
C THR A 589 -6.64 12.82 -42.74
N GLN A 590 -6.56 11.79 -43.59
CA GLN A 590 -6.51 10.41 -43.13
C GLN A 590 -5.17 10.07 -42.45
N ALA A 591 -4.05 10.58 -42.97
CA ALA A 591 -2.74 10.41 -42.35
C ALA A 591 -2.66 11.04 -40.95
N ALA A 592 -3.25 12.23 -40.75
CA ALA A 592 -3.31 12.88 -39.43
C ALA A 592 -4.12 12.08 -38.40
N VAL A 593 -5.30 11.58 -38.78
CA VAL A 593 -6.14 10.73 -37.89
C VAL A 593 -5.43 9.42 -37.55
N PHE A 594 -4.82 8.77 -38.56
CA PHE A 594 -4.05 7.55 -38.34
C PHE A 594 -2.88 7.77 -37.37
N THR A 595 -2.12 8.85 -37.59
CA THR A 595 -0.94 9.20 -36.80
C THR A 595 -1.30 9.51 -35.35
N LEU A 596 -2.38 10.27 -35.12
CA LEU A 596 -2.88 10.55 -33.77
C LEU A 596 -3.27 9.26 -33.03
N GLY A 597 -4.03 8.37 -33.68
CA GLY A 597 -4.44 7.09 -33.07
C GLY A 597 -3.24 6.19 -32.74
N TYR A 598 -2.29 6.06 -33.66
CA TYR A 598 -1.09 5.24 -33.48
C TYR A 598 -0.14 5.80 -32.39
N ALA A 599 0.05 7.12 -32.35
CA ALA A 599 0.89 7.78 -31.35
C ALA A 599 0.25 7.76 -29.95
N LEU A 600 -1.09 7.90 -29.85
CA LEU A 600 -1.81 7.72 -28.58
C LEU A 600 -1.75 6.27 -28.09
N ALA A 601 -1.96 5.29 -28.97
CA ALA A 601 -1.84 3.87 -28.60
C ALA A 601 -0.44 3.56 -28.06
N SER A 602 0.61 4.03 -28.75
CA SER A 602 2.00 3.91 -28.28
C SER A 602 2.22 4.53 -26.90
N LEU A 603 1.59 5.68 -26.61
CA LEU A 603 1.67 6.34 -25.30
C LEU A 603 0.96 5.52 -24.20
N TRP A 604 -0.26 5.04 -24.47
CA TRP A 604 -1.01 4.21 -23.53
C TRP A 604 -0.28 2.90 -23.19
N GLU A 605 0.24 2.21 -24.21
CA GLU A 605 1.05 1.00 -24.03
C GLU A 605 2.33 1.27 -23.23
N SER A 606 2.96 2.44 -23.40
CA SER A 606 4.13 2.84 -22.60
C SER A 606 3.82 3.13 -21.13
N TRP A 607 2.54 3.28 -20.76
CA TRP A 607 2.08 3.39 -19.37
C TRP A 607 1.43 2.08 -18.88
N GLY A 608 1.71 0.94 -19.53
CA GLY A 608 1.17 -0.37 -19.18
C GLY A 608 -0.31 -0.60 -19.55
N VAL A 609 -0.95 0.36 -20.22
CA VAL A 609 -2.35 0.25 -20.65
C VAL A 609 -2.39 -0.47 -22.00
N HIS A 610 -2.35 -1.80 -21.97
CA HIS A 610 -2.37 -2.64 -23.16
C HIS A 610 -3.79 -3.04 -23.60
N PRO A 611 -4.10 -3.03 -24.91
CA PRO A 611 -5.41 -3.43 -25.41
C PRO A 611 -5.57 -4.96 -25.42
N ALA A 612 -6.59 -5.45 -24.73
CA ALA A 612 -7.07 -6.84 -24.85
C ALA A 612 -7.87 -7.06 -26.14
N ALA A 613 -8.47 -5.99 -26.68
CA ALA A 613 -9.12 -6.00 -27.99
C ALA A 613 -9.09 -4.61 -28.64
N LEU A 614 -9.28 -4.57 -29.96
CA LEU A 614 -9.31 -3.36 -30.78
C LEU A 614 -10.61 -3.27 -31.57
N VAL A 615 -11.22 -2.07 -31.63
CA VAL A 615 -12.38 -1.78 -32.47
C VAL A 615 -12.15 -0.46 -33.19
N GLY A 616 -12.10 -0.47 -34.51
CA GLY A 616 -11.83 0.74 -35.30
C GLY A 616 -13.01 1.17 -36.15
N HIS A 617 -13.47 2.41 -35.98
CA HIS A 617 -14.57 2.96 -36.78
C HIS A 617 -14.04 3.49 -38.11
N SER A 618 -14.43 2.89 -39.24
CA SER A 618 -14.02 3.36 -40.57
C SER A 618 -12.49 3.41 -40.70
N LEU A 619 -11.88 4.60 -40.90
CA LEU A 619 -10.42 4.72 -40.97
C LEU A 619 -9.70 4.16 -39.72
N GLY A 620 -10.34 4.23 -38.55
CA GLY A 620 -9.79 3.70 -37.32
C GLY A 620 -9.54 2.18 -37.38
N GLU A 621 -10.22 1.44 -38.28
CA GLU A 621 -9.96 0.01 -38.46
C GLU A 621 -8.59 -0.26 -39.09
N PHE A 622 -8.04 0.67 -39.90
CA PHE A 622 -6.65 0.59 -40.37
C PHE A 622 -5.64 0.86 -39.25
N VAL A 623 -5.96 1.74 -38.30
CA VAL A 623 -5.12 1.96 -37.10
C VAL A 623 -5.12 0.71 -36.23
N ALA A 624 -6.31 0.17 -35.94
CA ALA A 624 -6.48 -1.07 -35.19
C ALA A 624 -5.75 -2.25 -35.87
N ALA A 625 -5.84 -2.38 -37.19
CA ALA A 625 -5.13 -3.39 -37.95
C ALA A 625 -3.60 -3.21 -37.91
N CYS A 626 -3.09 -1.97 -37.93
CA CYS A 626 -1.67 -1.70 -37.76
C CYS A 626 -1.17 -2.10 -36.37
N LEU A 627 -1.92 -1.76 -35.31
CA LEU A 627 -1.59 -2.13 -33.92
C LEU A 627 -1.66 -3.64 -33.70
N ALA A 628 -2.67 -4.31 -34.27
CA ALA A 628 -2.77 -5.77 -34.30
C ALA A 628 -1.66 -6.45 -35.13
N GLY A 629 -0.88 -5.71 -35.92
CA GLY A 629 0.17 -6.25 -36.77
C GLY A 629 -0.30 -6.85 -38.09
N VAL A 630 -1.57 -6.66 -38.47
CA VAL A 630 -2.10 -7.00 -39.80
C VAL A 630 -1.37 -6.21 -40.89
N PHE A 631 -1.05 -4.94 -40.62
CA PHE A 631 -0.20 -4.12 -41.47
C PHE A 631 1.04 -3.67 -40.70
N PRO A 632 2.26 -3.83 -41.25
CA PRO A 632 3.41 -3.03 -40.84
C PRO A 632 3.12 -1.52 -40.97
N LEU A 633 3.78 -0.68 -40.17
CA LEU A 633 3.50 0.77 -40.14
C LEU A 633 3.68 1.44 -41.51
N GLU A 634 4.75 1.12 -42.23
CA GLU A 634 5.02 1.58 -43.60
C GLU A 634 3.90 1.18 -44.58
N ALA A 635 3.47 -0.09 -44.52
CA ALA A 635 2.39 -0.63 -45.34
C ALA A 635 1.05 0.07 -45.04
N ALA A 636 0.74 0.29 -43.77
CA ALA A 636 -0.44 1.02 -43.34
C ALA A 636 -0.43 2.46 -43.85
N ALA A 637 0.70 3.17 -43.72
CA ALA A 637 0.87 4.53 -44.21
C ALA A 637 0.65 4.62 -45.73
N ARG A 638 1.24 3.70 -46.51
CA ARG A 638 1.05 3.58 -47.96
C ARG A 638 -0.41 3.40 -48.35
N VAL A 639 -1.11 2.45 -47.71
CA VAL A 639 -2.52 2.13 -48.01
C VAL A 639 -3.46 3.28 -47.58
N VAL A 640 -3.23 3.88 -46.40
CA VAL A 640 -4.04 5.01 -45.90
C VAL A 640 -3.86 6.26 -46.76
N ALA A 641 -2.62 6.59 -47.17
CA ALA A 641 -2.37 7.70 -48.07
C ALA A 641 -3.00 7.46 -49.46
N ALA A 642 -2.91 6.23 -49.99
CA ALA A 642 -3.59 5.84 -51.23
C ALA A 642 -5.11 5.97 -51.12
N ARG A 643 -5.72 5.47 -50.04
CA ARG A 643 -7.16 5.63 -49.73
C ARG A 643 -7.56 7.10 -49.69
N GLY A 644 -6.73 7.96 -49.08
CA GLY A 644 -6.94 9.39 -49.04
C GLY A 644 -6.93 10.05 -50.42
N ARG A 645 -5.88 9.84 -51.22
CA ARG A 645 -5.78 10.37 -52.60
C ARG A 645 -6.90 9.87 -53.51
N LEU A 646 -7.31 8.60 -53.37
CA LEU A 646 -8.41 8.04 -54.15
C LEU A 646 -9.75 8.68 -53.78
N VAL A 647 -10.03 8.92 -52.49
CA VAL A 647 -11.24 9.61 -52.05
C VAL A 647 -11.35 11.01 -52.67
N ASP A 648 -10.24 11.75 -52.82
CA ASP A 648 -10.23 13.08 -53.46
C ASP A 648 -10.60 13.05 -54.96
N THR A 649 -10.64 11.87 -55.60
CA THR A 649 -11.09 11.72 -57.01
C THR A 649 -12.59 11.44 -57.15
N VAL A 650 -13.31 11.24 -56.04
CA VAL A 650 -14.75 10.93 -56.04
C VAL A 650 -15.58 12.23 -56.00
N PRO A 651 -16.73 12.32 -56.69
CA PRO A 651 -17.61 13.47 -56.57
C PRO A 651 -18.06 13.75 -55.12
N ALA A 652 -18.23 15.03 -54.79
CA ALA A 652 -18.67 15.47 -53.47
C ALA A 652 -20.04 14.87 -53.09
N GLY A 653 -20.19 14.53 -51.81
CA GLY A 653 -21.40 13.92 -51.28
C GLY A 653 -21.70 14.40 -49.86
N ALA A 654 -22.74 13.85 -49.23
CA ALA A 654 -23.07 14.18 -47.85
C ALA A 654 -23.30 12.94 -46.99
N MET A 655 -23.16 13.14 -45.68
CA MET A 655 -23.55 12.19 -44.65
C MET A 655 -24.45 12.88 -43.63
N LEU A 656 -25.47 12.17 -43.15
CA LEU A 656 -26.50 12.64 -42.24
C LEU A 656 -26.62 11.69 -41.06
N ALA A 657 -26.36 12.17 -39.85
CA ALA A 657 -26.66 11.45 -38.64
C ALA A 657 -28.18 11.48 -38.39
N VAL A 658 -28.78 10.30 -38.19
CA VAL A 658 -30.22 10.10 -38.03
C VAL A 658 -30.45 9.40 -36.69
N PRO A 659 -31.19 10.02 -35.75
CA PRO A 659 -31.51 9.44 -34.44
C PRO A 659 -32.68 8.44 -34.54
N LEU A 660 -32.51 7.40 -35.35
CA LEU A 660 -33.45 6.30 -35.56
C LEU A 660 -32.70 4.96 -35.56
N SER A 661 -33.43 3.87 -35.34
CA SER A 661 -32.91 2.50 -35.51
C SER A 661 -32.59 2.20 -36.98
N GLU A 662 -31.79 1.15 -37.23
CA GLU A 662 -31.42 0.75 -38.59
C GLU A 662 -32.66 0.47 -39.46
N GLU A 663 -33.64 -0.27 -38.92
CA GLU A 663 -34.90 -0.61 -39.57
C GLU A 663 -35.70 0.64 -39.97
N ARG A 664 -35.93 1.55 -39.01
CA ARG A 664 -36.67 2.80 -39.26
C ARG A 664 -35.92 3.70 -40.25
N THR A 665 -34.59 3.79 -40.13
CA THR A 665 -33.74 4.52 -41.08
C THR A 665 -33.88 3.96 -42.49
N ARG A 666 -33.86 2.62 -42.66
CA ARG A 666 -34.01 1.95 -43.95
C ARG A 666 -35.34 2.26 -44.64
N ALA A 667 -36.44 2.38 -43.88
CA ALA A 667 -37.76 2.74 -44.43
C ALA A 667 -37.77 4.12 -45.13
N HIS A 668 -36.90 5.06 -44.72
CA HIS A 668 -36.78 6.40 -45.29
C HIS A 668 -35.79 6.53 -46.45
N LEU A 669 -35.00 5.49 -46.76
CA LEU A 669 -34.03 5.51 -47.85
C LEU A 669 -34.71 5.47 -49.22
N ARG A 670 -34.23 6.31 -50.13
CA ARG A 670 -34.64 6.40 -51.54
C ARG A 670 -33.37 6.57 -52.39
N ASP A 671 -33.52 6.61 -53.70
CA ASP A 671 -32.47 6.47 -54.72
C ASP A 671 -31.09 7.07 -54.34
N GLY A 672 -30.05 6.23 -54.42
CA GLY A 672 -28.67 6.60 -54.12
C GLY A 672 -28.29 6.69 -52.64
N LEU A 673 -29.23 6.65 -51.69
CA LEU A 673 -28.95 6.70 -50.26
C LEU A 673 -28.69 5.32 -49.65
N THR A 674 -27.69 5.23 -48.77
CA THR A 674 -27.34 4.00 -48.04
C THR A 674 -27.09 4.28 -46.56
N VAL A 675 -27.41 3.31 -45.68
CA VAL A 675 -26.87 3.32 -44.32
C VAL A 675 -25.35 3.16 -44.41
N ALA A 676 -24.61 4.13 -43.89
CA ALA A 676 -23.15 4.17 -43.86
C ALA A 676 -22.57 3.70 -42.50
N ALA A 677 -23.32 3.89 -41.42
CA ALA A 677 -22.94 3.38 -40.10
C ALA A 677 -24.17 3.15 -39.21
N VAL A 678 -24.06 2.18 -38.30
CA VAL A 678 -24.97 1.94 -37.18
C VAL A 678 -24.14 2.07 -35.90
N ASN A 679 -24.20 3.24 -35.26
CA ASN A 679 -23.32 3.60 -34.15
C ASN A 679 -23.90 3.19 -32.80
N ALA A 680 -25.22 3.26 -32.63
CA ALA A 680 -25.97 2.80 -31.46
C ALA A 680 -27.38 2.35 -31.88
N PRO A 681 -28.17 1.68 -31.01
CA PRO A 681 -29.47 1.09 -31.38
C PRO A 681 -30.49 2.07 -31.99
N ALA A 682 -30.37 3.36 -31.66
CA ALA A 682 -31.18 4.45 -32.22
C ALA A 682 -30.32 5.56 -32.88
N GLN A 683 -29.13 5.24 -33.38
CA GLN A 683 -28.21 6.21 -33.97
C GLN A 683 -27.53 5.64 -35.22
N CYS A 684 -28.09 6.00 -36.39
CA CYS A 684 -27.55 5.62 -37.69
C CYS A 684 -26.91 6.82 -38.40
N VAL A 685 -26.09 6.54 -39.42
CA VAL A 685 -25.61 7.54 -40.38
C VAL A 685 -26.02 7.09 -41.78
N VAL A 686 -26.62 8.00 -42.55
CA VAL A 686 -26.97 7.80 -43.97
C VAL A 686 -25.97 8.58 -44.84
N ALA A 687 -25.56 8.02 -45.97
CA ALA A 687 -24.67 8.65 -46.93
C ALA A 687 -25.21 8.52 -48.36
N GLY A 688 -24.94 9.53 -49.20
CA GLY A 688 -25.24 9.53 -50.63
C GLY A 688 -25.06 10.91 -51.28
N PRO A 689 -25.64 11.13 -52.47
CA PRO A 689 -25.58 12.41 -53.19
C PRO A 689 -26.09 13.58 -52.36
N LEU A 690 -25.53 14.78 -52.61
CA LEU A 690 -25.84 16.01 -51.85
C LEU A 690 -27.35 16.28 -51.77
N ASP A 691 -28.04 16.26 -52.91
CA ASP A 691 -29.46 16.60 -53.00
C ASP A 691 -30.35 15.56 -52.32
N ALA A 692 -30.09 14.27 -52.56
CA ALA A 692 -30.83 13.17 -51.94
C ALA A 692 -30.70 13.19 -50.40
N VAL A 693 -29.53 13.57 -49.87
CA VAL A 693 -29.32 13.73 -48.42
C VAL A 693 -30.03 14.97 -47.88
N ALA A 694 -30.06 16.08 -48.63
CA ALA A 694 -30.81 17.28 -48.26
C ALA A 694 -32.33 17.01 -48.22
N GLU A 695 -32.89 16.34 -49.22
CA GLU A 695 -34.28 15.91 -49.23
C GLU A 695 -34.63 15.00 -48.05
N LEU A 696 -33.75 14.03 -47.73
CA LEU A 696 -33.95 13.16 -46.56
C LEU A 696 -33.97 13.98 -45.27
N ALA A 697 -33.05 14.94 -45.10
CA ALA A 697 -33.01 15.80 -43.94
C ALA A 697 -34.32 16.61 -43.78
N ASP A 698 -34.86 17.14 -44.88
CA ASP A 698 -36.12 17.88 -44.85
C ASP A 698 -37.36 16.98 -44.66
N ARG A 699 -37.37 15.75 -45.20
CA ARG A 699 -38.40 14.74 -44.89
C ARG A 699 -38.41 14.40 -43.40
N LEU A 700 -37.24 14.14 -42.81
CA LEU A 700 -37.08 13.82 -41.39
C LEU A 700 -37.44 15.02 -40.50
N ARG A 701 -37.05 16.25 -40.88
CA ARG A 701 -37.45 17.49 -40.20
C ARG A 701 -38.98 17.65 -40.18
N ARG A 702 -39.67 17.41 -41.30
CA ARG A 702 -41.16 17.41 -41.35
C ARG A 702 -41.81 16.34 -40.48
N GLN A 703 -41.07 15.28 -40.12
CA GLN A 703 -41.50 14.22 -39.22
C GLN A 703 -41.00 14.42 -37.77
N ALA A 704 -40.51 15.62 -37.43
CA ALA A 704 -39.92 15.98 -36.14
C ALA A 704 -38.73 15.10 -35.70
N VAL A 705 -38.02 14.47 -36.65
CA VAL A 705 -36.79 13.71 -36.38
C VAL A 705 -35.58 14.63 -36.54
N PRO A 706 -34.80 14.90 -35.48
CA PRO A 706 -33.71 15.89 -35.51
C PRO A 706 -32.42 15.31 -36.12
N ALA A 707 -32.43 15.14 -37.44
CA ALA A 707 -31.27 14.69 -38.21
C ALA A 707 -30.22 15.82 -38.37
N ARG A 708 -28.93 15.47 -38.33
CA ARG A 708 -27.80 16.44 -38.37
C ARG A 708 -26.81 16.07 -39.46
N ARG A 709 -26.53 17.01 -40.39
CA ARG A 709 -25.49 16.83 -41.42
C ARG A 709 -24.10 16.74 -40.76
N LEU A 710 -23.27 15.80 -41.20
CA LEU A 710 -21.91 15.65 -40.71
C LEU A 710 -20.93 16.55 -41.50
N PRO A 711 -19.87 17.09 -40.85
CA PRO A 711 -18.87 17.95 -41.50
C PRO A 711 -17.87 17.11 -42.31
N VAL A 712 -18.36 16.49 -43.39
CA VAL A 712 -17.57 15.66 -44.31
C VAL A 712 -17.83 16.07 -45.76
N THR A 713 -16.81 15.92 -46.60
CA THR A 713 -16.83 16.31 -48.02
C THR A 713 -17.39 15.24 -48.95
N HIS A 714 -17.38 13.97 -48.53
CA HIS A 714 -17.74 12.81 -49.34
C HIS A 714 -18.72 11.89 -48.62
N ALA A 715 -19.51 11.15 -49.40
CA ALA A 715 -20.43 10.13 -48.92
C ALA A 715 -19.72 8.78 -48.67
N PHE A 716 -18.91 8.70 -47.62
CA PHE A 716 -18.23 7.47 -47.23
C PHE A 716 -19.22 6.31 -46.99
N HIS A 717 -18.79 5.07 -47.25
CA HIS A 717 -19.59 3.84 -47.06
C HIS A 717 -20.89 3.79 -47.89
N SER A 718 -20.89 4.48 -49.03
CA SER A 718 -22.00 4.51 -50.00
C SER A 718 -21.59 4.01 -51.38
N ALA A 719 -22.56 3.87 -52.29
CA ALA A 719 -22.32 3.55 -53.69
C ALA A 719 -21.40 4.54 -54.42
N MET A 720 -21.26 5.78 -53.92
CA MET A 720 -20.32 6.75 -54.50
C MET A 720 -18.85 6.32 -54.37
N MET A 721 -18.52 5.43 -53.44
CA MET A 721 -17.17 4.91 -53.26
C MET A 721 -16.82 3.76 -54.23
N GLU A 722 -17.77 3.24 -55.00
CA GLU A 722 -17.56 2.07 -55.88
C GLU A 722 -16.41 2.24 -56.91
N PRO A 723 -16.20 3.41 -57.57
CA PRO A 723 -15.15 3.58 -58.57
C PRO A 723 -13.72 3.38 -58.04
N ILE A 724 -13.52 3.59 -56.73
CA ILE A 724 -12.18 3.55 -56.10
C ILE A 724 -11.88 2.22 -55.39
N ILE A 725 -12.81 1.26 -55.39
CA ILE A 725 -12.62 -0.06 -54.75
C ILE A 725 -11.53 -0.88 -55.44
N ALA A 726 -11.54 -0.94 -56.78
CA ALA A 726 -10.51 -1.68 -57.52
C ALA A 726 -9.10 -1.04 -57.42
N PRO A 727 -8.94 0.30 -57.56
CA PRO A 727 -7.67 0.98 -57.26
C PRO A 727 -7.17 0.79 -55.82
N LEU A 728 -8.06 0.85 -54.82
CA LEU A 728 -7.70 0.62 -53.42
C LEU A 728 -7.26 -0.83 -53.19
N ARG A 729 -7.98 -1.81 -53.75
CA ARG A 729 -7.61 -3.23 -53.72
C ARG A 729 -6.20 -3.46 -54.28
N ALA A 730 -5.88 -2.85 -55.44
CA ALA A 730 -4.56 -2.95 -56.03
C ALA A 730 -3.46 -2.41 -55.10
N SER A 731 -3.76 -1.36 -54.32
CA SER A 731 -2.84 -0.81 -53.31
C SER A 731 -2.65 -1.76 -52.12
N VAL A 732 -3.70 -2.45 -51.66
CA VAL A 732 -3.61 -3.44 -50.56
C VAL A 732 -2.88 -4.72 -50.98
N CYS A 733 -3.08 -5.18 -52.23
CA CYS A 733 -2.34 -6.33 -52.78
C CYS A 733 -0.81 -6.13 -52.81
N GLN A 734 -0.32 -4.89 -52.74
CA GLN A 734 1.11 -4.57 -52.76
C GLN A 734 1.78 -4.67 -51.38
N VAL A 735 1.03 -4.91 -50.30
CA VAL A 735 1.56 -4.86 -48.91
C VAL A 735 1.28 -6.10 -48.05
N SER A 736 0.66 -7.14 -48.62
CA SER A 736 0.47 -8.48 -48.02
C SER A 736 0.05 -8.47 -46.53
N PRO A 737 -1.23 -8.18 -46.21
CA PRO A 737 -1.70 -8.12 -44.83
C PRO A 737 -1.58 -9.48 -44.12
N ALA A 738 -1.28 -9.46 -42.83
CA ALA A 738 -1.08 -10.63 -41.96
C ALA A 738 -2.30 -10.93 -41.06
N ALA A 739 -2.28 -12.06 -40.35
CA ALA A 739 -3.24 -12.35 -39.30
C ALA A 739 -3.02 -11.44 -38.07
N PRO A 740 -4.08 -11.05 -37.34
CA PRO A 740 -3.99 -10.15 -36.19
C PRO A 740 -3.38 -10.86 -34.97
N ARG A 741 -2.40 -10.21 -34.31
CA ARG A 741 -1.82 -10.67 -33.03
C ARG A 741 -2.59 -10.19 -31.81
N ILE A 742 -3.40 -9.14 -31.96
CA ILE A 742 -4.30 -8.61 -30.94
C ILE A 742 -5.74 -8.80 -31.45
N PRO A 743 -6.68 -9.35 -30.66
CA PRO A 743 -8.06 -9.54 -31.08
C PRO A 743 -8.69 -8.25 -31.61
N LEU A 744 -9.27 -8.30 -32.80
CA LEU A 744 -9.89 -7.15 -33.47
C LEU A 744 -11.34 -7.48 -33.82
N VAL A 745 -12.26 -6.54 -33.59
CA VAL A 745 -13.66 -6.68 -34.01
C VAL A 745 -13.85 -5.96 -35.33
N SER A 746 -14.20 -6.71 -36.37
CA SER A 746 -14.44 -6.19 -37.73
C SER A 746 -15.71 -5.33 -37.72
N THR A 747 -15.61 -4.06 -38.10
CA THR A 747 -16.80 -3.20 -38.18
C THR A 747 -17.57 -3.40 -39.48
N VAL A 748 -17.10 -4.23 -40.42
CA VAL A 748 -17.92 -4.68 -41.56
C VAL A 748 -18.93 -5.75 -41.15
N THR A 749 -18.54 -6.66 -40.26
CA THR A 749 -19.34 -7.82 -39.85
C THR A 749 -20.02 -7.63 -38.49
N GLY A 750 -19.46 -6.79 -37.61
CA GLY A 750 -19.89 -6.65 -36.21
C GLY A 750 -19.38 -7.76 -35.29
N ALA A 751 -18.52 -8.65 -35.78
CA ALA A 751 -18.00 -9.82 -35.06
C ALA A 751 -16.46 -9.82 -35.03
N TRP A 752 -15.87 -10.71 -34.22
CA TRP A 752 -14.42 -10.93 -34.20
C TRP A 752 -13.90 -11.18 -35.62
N MET A 753 -12.87 -10.43 -36.02
CA MET A 753 -12.25 -10.55 -37.33
C MET A 753 -11.51 -11.88 -37.43
N ARG A 754 -11.75 -12.63 -38.51
CA ARG A 754 -11.05 -13.88 -38.80
C ARG A 754 -9.78 -13.61 -39.59
N ASP A 755 -8.77 -14.46 -39.48
CA ASP A 755 -7.50 -14.34 -40.21
C ASP A 755 -7.70 -14.19 -41.73
N ALA A 756 -8.64 -14.96 -42.29
CA ALA A 756 -9.01 -14.89 -43.72
C ALA A 756 -9.69 -13.57 -44.14
N GLU A 757 -10.22 -12.80 -43.19
CA GLU A 757 -10.73 -11.44 -43.43
C GLU A 757 -9.59 -10.42 -43.29
N ALA A 758 -8.77 -10.54 -42.24
CA ALA A 758 -7.61 -9.68 -42.01
C ALA A 758 -6.59 -9.71 -43.17
N THR A 759 -6.29 -10.90 -43.69
CA THR A 759 -5.34 -11.11 -44.80
C THR A 759 -5.91 -10.75 -46.18
N SER A 760 -7.20 -10.38 -46.28
CA SER A 760 -7.90 -10.21 -47.55
C SER A 760 -7.85 -8.77 -48.09
N ALA A 761 -7.18 -8.56 -49.21
CA ALA A 761 -7.23 -7.28 -49.94
C ALA A 761 -8.65 -6.89 -50.40
N ASP A 762 -9.50 -7.89 -50.67
CA ASP A 762 -10.92 -7.69 -50.99
C ASP A 762 -11.72 -7.13 -49.79
N TYR A 763 -11.38 -7.56 -48.57
CA TYR A 763 -11.98 -7.04 -47.33
C TYR A 763 -11.65 -5.57 -47.16
N TRP A 764 -10.35 -5.21 -47.13
CA TRP A 764 -9.89 -3.83 -46.90
C TRP A 764 -10.33 -2.85 -47.98
N ALA A 765 -10.46 -3.30 -49.24
CA ALA A 765 -11.02 -2.49 -50.31
C ALA A 765 -12.53 -2.27 -50.13
N ARG A 766 -13.32 -3.33 -49.92
CA ARG A 766 -14.79 -3.24 -49.76
C ARG A 766 -15.20 -2.63 -48.43
N HIS A 767 -14.33 -2.59 -47.42
CA HIS A 767 -14.57 -1.91 -46.15
C HIS A 767 -14.92 -0.42 -46.35
N LEU A 768 -14.42 0.26 -47.39
CA LEU A 768 -14.80 1.65 -47.74
C LEU A 768 -16.25 1.78 -48.30
N ARG A 769 -16.89 0.67 -48.64
CA ARG A 769 -18.20 0.58 -49.32
C ARG A 769 -19.30 -0.04 -48.44
N ARG A 770 -18.93 -0.75 -47.38
CA ARG A 770 -19.85 -1.48 -46.48
C ARG A 770 -20.23 -0.61 -45.26
N PRO A 771 -21.42 -0.78 -44.67
CA PRO A 771 -21.81 -0.05 -43.47
C PRO A 771 -20.96 -0.41 -42.27
N VAL A 772 -20.57 0.59 -41.47
CA VAL A 772 -19.85 0.41 -40.20
C VAL A 772 -20.83 -0.07 -39.10
N ARG A 773 -20.72 -1.34 -38.73
CA ARG A 773 -21.47 -2.08 -37.69
C ARG A 773 -20.95 -1.81 -36.27
N PHE A 774 -20.71 -0.56 -35.90
CA PHE A 774 -20.07 -0.23 -34.61
C PHE A 774 -20.91 -0.67 -33.40
N ALA A 775 -22.24 -0.48 -33.44
CA ALA A 775 -23.15 -0.96 -32.39
C ALA A 775 -23.09 -2.48 -32.20
N ASP A 776 -22.89 -3.24 -33.29
CA ASP A 776 -22.82 -4.70 -33.26
C ASP A 776 -21.44 -5.14 -32.74
N SER A 777 -20.39 -4.41 -33.15
CA SER A 777 -19.02 -4.63 -32.70
C SER A 777 -18.88 -4.46 -31.17
N LEU A 778 -19.53 -3.46 -30.59
CA LEU A 778 -19.55 -3.28 -29.13
C LEU A 778 -20.32 -4.40 -28.40
N ARG A 779 -21.40 -4.94 -28.99
CA ARG A 779 -22.12 -6.08 -28.39
C ARG A 779 -21.26 -7.36 -28.37
N THR A 780 -20.40 -7.55 -29.37
CA THR A 780 -19.44 -8.67 -29.42
C THR A 780 -18.43 -8.64 -28.25
N LEU A 781 -18.10 -7.46 -27.71
CA LEU A 781 -17.19 -7.32 -26.56
C LEU A 781 -17.76 -7.86 -25.24
N ALA A 782 -19.08 -8.10 -25.14
CA ALA A 782 -19.69 -8.63 -23.92
C ALA A 782 -19.10 -9.98 -23.48
N GLY A 783 -18.52 -10.76 -24.41
CA GLY A 783 -17.80 -12.00 -24.11
C GLY A 783 -16.50 -11.82 -23.30
N LEU A 784 -15.99 -10.60 -23.14
CA LEU A 784 -14.80 -10.31 -22.33
C LEU A 784 -15.09 -10.25 -20.81
N GLY A 785 -16.36 -10.32 -20.40
CA GLY A 785 -16.75 -10.22 -19.00
C GLY A 785 -16.56 -8.80 -18.45
N ARG A 786 -15.43 -8.55 -17.78
CA ARG A 786 -15.11 -7.24 -17.16
C ARG A 786 -14.16 -6.44 -18.05
N TYR A 787 -14.67 -5.39 -18.70
CA TYR A 787 -13.90 -4.57 -19.62
C TYR A 787 -14.19 -3.07 -19.48
N VAL A 788 -13.25 -2.25 -19.95
CA VAL A 788 -13.36 -0.79 -20.09
C VAL A 788 -13.12 -0.39 -21.55
N LEU A 789 -13.83 0.64 -22.02
CA LEU A 789 -13.67 1.19 -23.36
C LEU A 789 -12.85 2.48 -23.29
N LEU A 790 -11.76 2.57 -24.06
CA LEU A 790 -10.90 3.75 -24.16
C LEU A 790 -10.91 4.27 -25.59
N GLU A 791 -11.34 5.51 -25.81
CA GLU A 791 -11.27 6.15 -27.13
C GLU A 791 -9.83 6.66 -27.39
N VAL A 792 -9.15 6.05 -28.38
CA VAL A 792 -7.74 6.31 -28.70
C VAL A 792 -7.68 7.09 -30.01
N GLY A 793 -7.94 8.39 -29.89
CA GLY A 793 -7.95 9.38 -30.97
C GLY A 793 -8.39 10.75 -30.45
N ALA A 794 -8.78 11.67 -31.34
CA ALA A 794 -9.47 12.89 -30.93
C ALA A 794 -10.83 12.52 -30.31
N GLY A 795 -11.02 12.85 -29.04
CA GLY A 795 -12.12 12.32 -28.23
C GLY A 795 -13.50 12.92 -28.57
N GLY A 796 -14.55 12.16 -28.27
CA GLY A 796 -15.94 12.60 -28.40
C GLY A 796 -16.67 12.08 -29.64
N ALA A 797 -16.01 11.29 -30.49
CA ALA A 797 -16.64 10.65 -31.64
C ALA A 797 -17.31 9.33 -31.27
N LEU A 798 -16.66 8.50 -30.45
CA LEU A 798 -17.09 7.13 -30.13
C LEU A 798 -17.63 6.96 -28.71
N GLY A 799 -17.15 7.73 -27.73
CA GLY A 799 -17.60 7.60 -26.33
C GLY A 799 -19.10 7.83 -26.13
N GLY A 800 -19.72 8.73 -26.90
CA GLY A 800 -21.17 8.99 -26.86
C GLY A 800 -22.02 7.77 -27.27
N PRO A 801 -21.82 7.21 -28.48
CA PRO A 801 -22.44 5.94 -28.87
C PRO A 801 -22.09 4.76 -27.96
N ALA A 802 -20.84 4.66 -27.50
CA ALA A 802 -20.39 3.56 -26.63
C ALA A 802 -21.11 3.56 -25.27
N ARG A 803 -21.40 4.72 -24.68
CA ARG A 803 -22.19 4.85 -23.44
C ARG A 803 -23.66 4.45 -23.57
N GLN A 804 -24.18 4.23 -24.79
CA GLN A 804 -25.53 3.69 -25.01
C GLN A 804 -25.56 2.15 -24.99
N GLN A 805 -24.40 1.48 -24.91
CA GLN A 805 -24.32 0.02 -24.82
C GLN A 805 -24.19 -0.42 -23.35
N PRO A 806 -24.93 -1.46 -22.91
CA PRO A 806 -24.70 -2.10 -21.62
C PRO A 806 -23.43 -2.96 -21.65
N GLY A 807 -22.78 -3.14 -20.49
CA GLY A 807 -21.63 -4.03 -20.34
C GLY A 807 -20.32 -3.39 -19.83
N PRO A 808 -19.81 -2.29 -20.41
CA PRO A 808 -18.51 -1.76 -20.00
C PRO A 808 -18.56 -1.15 -18.60
N LEU A 809 -17.53 -1.38 -17.78
CA LEU A 809 -17.38 -0.78 -16.45
C LEU A 809 -17.21 0.74 -16.52
N ALA A 810 -16.53 1.21 -17.58
CA ALA A 810 -16.33 2.63 -17.87
C ALA A 810 -16.13 2.84 -19.38
N VAL A 811 -16.49 4.04 -19.83
CA VAL A 811 -16.17 4.55 -21.17
C VAL A 811 -15.38 5.84 -21.00
N VAL A 812 -14.09 5.78 -21.34
CA VAL A 812 -13.12 6.87 -21.17
C VAL A 812 -12.87 7.50 -22.54
N ASP A 813 -13.27 8.77 -22.68
CA ASP A 813 -13.02 9.57 -23.88
C ASP A 813 -11.53 9.92 -24.02
N GLY A 814 -11.06 10.01 -25.27
CA GLY A 814 -9.71 10.44 -25.64
C GLY A 814 -9.45 11.94 -25.42
N PRO A 815 -8.23 12.42 -25.74
CA PRO A 815 -7.87 13.83 -25.61
C PRO A 815 -8.81 14.78 -26.35
N SER A 816 -9.01 15.95 -25.74
CA SER A 816 -9.82 17.05 -26.25
C SER A 816 -9.35 18.37 -25.64
N GLY A 817 -9.42 19.47 -26.41
CA GLY A 817 -8.97 20.79 -25.98
C GLY A 817 -7.49 20.81 -25.59
N ASP A 818 -7.19 21.20 -24.34
CA ASP A 818 -5.87 21.09 -23.71
C ASP A 818 -5.53 19.61 -23.48
N ASP A 819 -4.84 19.03 -24.47
CA ASP A 819 -4.71 17.59 -24.70
C ASP A 819 -3.93 16.85 -23.61
N ALA A 820 -2.77 17.37 -23.19
CA ALA A 820 -1.92 16.73 -22.20
C ALA A 820 -2.64 16.56 -20.84
N PRO A 821 -3.28 17.60 -20.25
CA PRO A 821 -4.14 17.39 -19.09
C PRO A 821 -5.35 16.49 -19.34
N SER A 822 -5.90 16.45 -20.56
CA SER A 822 -7.03 15.59 -20.89
C SER A 822 -6.65 14.10 -20.89
N VAL A 823 -5.49 13.75 -21.47
CA VAL A 823 -4.93 12.38 -21.40
C VAL A 823 -4.63 11.97 -19.96
N VAL A 824 -4.03 12.85 -19.14
CA VAL A 824 -3.74 12.56 -17.73
C VAL A 824 -5.05 12.33 -16.92
N ARG A 825 -6.13 13.07 -17.22
CA ARG A 825 -7.47 12.79 -16.65
C ARG A 825 -8.07 11.47 -17.14
N ALA A 826 -7.81 11.06 -18.38
CA ALA A 826 -8.23 9.76 -18.89
C ALA A 826 -7.50 8.62 -18.16
N LEU A 827 -6.19 8.75 -17.89
CA LEU A 827 -5.43 7.80 -17.09
C LEU A 827 -5.99 7.64 -15.67
N GLY A 828 -6.32 8.76 -15.01
CA GLY A 828 -7.01 8.76 -13.70
C GLY A 828 -8.34 7.99 -13.72
N ARG A 829 -9.17 8.21 -14.75
CA ARG A 829 -10.45 7.50 -14.93
C ARG A 829 -10.29 6.00 -15.23
N LEU A 830 -9.25 5.59 -15.97
CA LEU A 830 -8.92 4.17 -16.16
C LEU A 830 -8.54 3.52 -14.83
N TRP A 831 -7.72 4.20 -14.02
CA TRP A 831 -7.33 3.70 -12.71
C TRP A 831 -8.52 3.64 -11.73
N GLU A 832 -9.41 4.63 -11.72
CA GLU A 832 -10.68 4.59 -10.97
C GLU A 832 -11.53 3.35 -11.36
N ALA A 833 -11.57 3.00 -12.64
CA ALA A 833 -12.30 1.84 -13.16
C ALA A 833 -11.62 0.47 -12.88
N GLY A 834 -10.44 0.46 -12.25
CA GLY A 834 -9.74 -0.76 -11.81
C GLY A 834 -8.56 -1.19 -12.69
N VAL A 835 -8.21 -0.44 -13.75
CA VAL A 835 -6.94 -0.65 -14.48
C VAL A 835 -5.78 -0.33 -13.53
N ASP A 836 -4.61 -0.97 -13.71
CA ASP A 836 -3.39 -0.64 -12.97
C ASP A 836 -2.29 -0.18 -13.94
N PRO A 837 -2.07 1.15 -14.07
CA PRO A 837 -1.00 1.69 -14.90
C PRO A 837 0.40 1.38 -14.36
N ASP A 838 1.39 1.34 -15.26
CA ASP A 838 2.80 1.41 -14.88
C ASP A 838 3.15 2.85 -14.45
N TRP A 839 3.07 3.10 -13.15
CA TRP A 839 3.43 4.36 -12.52
C TRP A 839 4.91 4.71 -12.61
N ALA A 840 5.79 3.72 -12.74
CA ALA A 840 7.22 3.94 -12.92
C ALA A 840 7.51 4.43 -14.34
N ALA A 841 6.90 3.80 -15.35
CA ALA A 841 6.98 4.25 -16.73
C ALA A 841 6.27 5.61 -16.94
N PHE A 842 5.13 5.86 -16.30
CA PHE A 842 4.48 7.18 -16.30
C PHE A 842 5.43 8.26 -15.78
N SER A 843 6.17 7.99 -14.70
CA SER A 843 7.09 8.95 -14.07
C SER A 843 8.50 8.99 -14.69
N ALA A 844 8.76 8.18 -15.72
CA ALA A 844 10.10 8.05 -16.31
C ALA A 844 10.66 9.38 -16.83
N GLY A 845 11.95 9.62 -16.61
CA GLY A 845 12.63 10.86 -16.99
C GLY A 845 12.30 12.08 -16.12
N GLN A 846 11.47 11.92 -15.08
CA GLN A 846 11.18 12.93 -14.07
C GLN A 846 11.66 12.41 -12.71
N PRO A 847 12.81 12.84 -12.18
CA PRO A 847 13.24 12.44 -10.85
C PRO A 847 12.25 12.96 -9.81
N ARG A 848 11.64 12.04 -9.05
CA ARG A 848 10.67 12.31 -7.98
C ARG A 848 11.11 11.62 -6.70
N ARG A 849 10.72 12.17 -5.56
CA ARG A 849 11.01 11.60 -4.25
C ARG A 849 9.76 11.02 -3.60
N ARG A 850 9.97 9.98 -2.79
CA ARG A 850 8.98 9.57 -1.78
C ARG A 850 9.01 10.59 -0.65
N ILE A 851 7.88 11.18 -0.33
CA ILE A 851 7.72 12.11 0.81
C ILE A 851 6.68 11.59 1.80
N PRO A 852 6.76 11.95 3.09
CA PRO A 852 5.70 11.64 4.04
C PRO A 852 4.39 12.32 3.62
N LEU A 853 3.32 11.53 3.55
CA LEU A 853 1.95 11.97 3.31
C LEU A 853 1.03 11.32 4.36
N PRO A 854 -0.13 11.92 4.67
CA PRO A 854 -1.13 11.33 5.55
C PRO A 854 -1.39 9.84 5.25
N GLY A 855 -1.38 9.02 6.30
CA GLY A 855 -1.56 7.58 6.23
C GLY A 855 -3.02 7.13 6.21
N HIS A 856 -3.24 5.83 6.14
CA HIS A 856 -4.57 5.24 6.04
C HIS A 856 -5.45 5.54 7.28
N PRO A 857 -6.67 6.09 7.11
CA PRO A 857 -7.58 6.34 8.22
C PRO A 857 -8.24 5.04 8.71
N MET A 858 -7.57 4.35 9.63
CA MET A 858 -8.01 3.09 10.24
C MET A 858 -9.40 3.21 10.89
N ARG A 859 -10.32 2.31 10.52
CA ARG A 859 -11.70 2.23 11.03
C ARG A 859 -11.75 1.36 12.28
N ARG A 860 -11.11 1.85 13.35
CA ARG A 860 -10.95 1.09 14.60
C ARG A 860 -12.29 0.79 15.29
N ARG A 861 -12.36 -0.37 15.95
CA ARG A 861 -13.44 -0.76 16.86
C ARG A 861 -12.86 -1.28 18.17
N ARG A 862 -13.63 -1.22 19.27
CA ARG A 862 -13.24 -1.81 20.56
C ARG A 862 -13.01 -3.31 20.39
N CYS A 863 -11.80 -3.77 20.61
CA CYS A 863 -11.41 -5.17 20.66
C CYS A 863 -10.88 -5.48 22.07
N TRP A 864 -11.74 -6.05 22.92
CA TRP A 864 -11.41 -6.31 24.33
C TRP A 864 -12.28 -7.43 24.89
N ILE A 865 -11.64 -8.39 25.56
CA ILE A 865 -12.24 -9.29 26.55
C ILE A 865 -12.10 -8.61 27.91
N ASP A 866 -13.23 -8.37 28.56
CA ASP A 866 -13.31 -7.83 29.91
C ASP A 866 -13.00 -8.90 30.98
N ALA A 867 -12.55 -8.48 32.16
CA ALA A 867 -12.42 -9.38 33.31
C ALA A 867 -13.82 -9.82 33.81
N PRO A 868 -13.96 -11.04 34.37
CA PRO A 868 -15.19 -11.41 35.08
C PRO A 868 -15.42 -10.45 36.27
N PRO A 869 -16.69 -10.18 36.67
CA PRO A 869 -16.98 -9.40 37.86
C PRO A 869 -16.33 -10.01 39.11
N ALA A 870 -15.93 -9.16 40.06
CA ALA A 870 -15.24 -9.59 41.28
C ALA A 870 -16.14 -10.35 42.28
N ASP A 871 -17.47 -10.34 42.08
CA ASP A 871 -18.47 -10.88 43.01
C ASP A 871 -18.77 -12.38 42.82
N VAL A 872 -17.79 -13.17 42.39
CA VAL A 872 -17.89 -14.64 42.40
C VAL A 872 -16.85 -15.16 43.38
N ASP A 873 -17.29 -15.41 44.62
CA ASP A 873 -16.53 -16.24 45.56
C ASP A 873 -16.13 -17.54 44.85
N PRO A 874 -14.84 -17.93 44.85
CA PRO A 874 -14.45 -19.22 44.33
C PRO A 874 -15.06 -20.29 45.24
N GLU A 875 -16.03 -21.06 44.73
CA GLU A 875 -16.43 -22.29 45.41
C GLU A 875 -15.17 -23.12 45.69
N PRO A 876 -14.96 -23.57 46.94
CA PRO A 876 -13.78 -24.35 47.26
C PRO A 876 -13.81 -25.64 46.42
N PRO A 877 -12.70 -26.01 45.76
CA PRO A 877 -12.71 -27.13 44.83
C PRO A 877 -13.12 -28.42 45.56
N GLU A 878 -14.22 -29.03 45.11
CA GLU A 878 -14.65 -30.32 45.64
C GLU A 878 -13.52 -31.35 45.51
N ALA A 879 -13.19 -31.98 46.63
CA ALA A 879 -12.08 -32.92 46.71
C ALA A 879 -12.43 -34.26 46.03
N HIS A 880 -12.30 -34.31 44.70
CA HIS A 880 -12.29 -35.58 43.98
C HIS A 880 -11.00 -36.34 44.27
N ALA A 881 -11.11 -37.29 45.21
CA ALA A 881 -10.06 -38.23 45.55
C ALA A 881 -9.68 -39.11 44.35
N GLY A 882 -8.55 -38.79 43.72
CA GLY A 882 -7.93 -39.56 42.64
C GLY A 882 -6.47 -39.84 42.97
N THR A 883 -6.15 -41.11 43.21
CA THR A 883 -4.86 -41.57 43.74
C THR A 883 -3.67 -41.21 42.83
N LEU A 884 -2.66 -40.55 43.39
CA LEU A 884 -1.33 -40.43 42.76
C LEU A 884 -0.58 -41.78 42.87
N PRO A 885 0.01 -42.32 41.78
CA PRO A 885 0.99 -43.40 41.88
C PRO A 885 2.38 -42.86 42.27
N ASP A 886 3.14 -43.68 43.02
CA ASP A 886 4.41 -43.30 43.63
C ASP A 886 5.52 -42.86 42.67
N ARG A 887 6.36 -41.94 43.15
CA ARG A 887 7.65 -41.60 42.54
C ARG A 887 8.75 -42.58 42.99
N PRO A 888 9.54 -43.15 42.07
CA PRO A 888 10.86 -43.67 42.42
C PRO A 888 11.82 -42.52 42.77
N ALA A 889 12.75 -42.79 43.69
CA ALA A 889 13.71 -41.81 44.19
C ALA A 889 14.88 -41.55 43.22
N ALA A 890 15.62 -40.47 43.48
CA ALA A 890 16.76 -40.04 42.68
C ALA A 890 18.01 -40.93 42.88
N ALA A 891 18.86 -40.98 41.84
CA ALA A 891 20.24 -41.44 41.94
C ALA A 891 21.16 -40.49 41.15
N SER A 892 22.32 -40.18 41.74
CA SER A 892 23.36 -39.28 41.21
C SER A 892 24.26 -39.94 40.16
N GLY A 893 24.74 -39.18 39.16
CA GLY A 893 25.77 -39.66 38.24
C GLY A 893 26.36 -38.55 37.35
N THR A 894 27.69 -38.45 37.31
CA THR A 894 28.47 -37.48 36.53
C THR A 894 28.85 -37.99 35.14
N ALA A 895 28.92 -37.12 34.11
CA ALA A 895 29.98 -37.02 33.08
C ALA A 895 29.50 -36.39 31.75
N ALA A 896 30.45 -35.88 30.96
CA ALA A 896 30.32 -35.36 29.59
C ALA A 896 31.53 -35.88 28.75
N PRO A 897 31.72 -35.51 27.46
CA PRO A 897 30.81 -35.55 26.30
C PRO A 897 31.43 -36.25 25.04
N ALA A 898 30.61 -36.59 24.03
CA ALA A 898 31.05 -36.96 22.66
C ALA A 898 29.87 -36.73 21.67
N LYS A 899 29.92 -35.86 20.65
CA LYS A 899 30.69 -35.81 19.37
C LYS A 899 29.91 -36.33 18.13
N SER A 900 29.62 -35.39 17.23
CA SER A 900 29.61 -35.47 15.74
C SER A 900 28.71 -36.48 14.99
N GLY A 901 27.90 -35.93 14.06
CA GLY A 901 27.34 -36.62 12.89
C GLY A 901 26.83 -35.59 11.87
N THR A 902 27.36 -35.61 10.64
CA THR A 902 27.19 -34.56 9.61
C THR A 902 26.25 -34.94 8.46
N ALA A 903 25.79 -33.89 7.76
CA ALA A 903 25.46 -33.83 6.32
C ALA A 903 23.98 -33.94 5.87
N ALA A 904 23.61 -32.99 5.00
CA ALA A 904 22.45 -33.00 4.08
C ALA A 904 22.91 -33.58 2.70
N PRO A 905 22.08 -33.67 1.61
CA PRO A 905 21.41 -32.50 0.99
C PRO A 905 20.06 -32.74 0.25
N ALA A 906 19.48 -31.62 -0.20
CA ALA A 906 18.74 -31.38 -1.46
C ALA A 906 17.40 -32.10 -1.81
N GLU A 907 16.39 -31.22 -2.04
CA GLU A 907 15.33 -31.25 -3.10
C GLU A 907 14.25 -32.36 -3.11
N SER A 908 13.04 -32.15 -3.69
CA SER A 908 12.38 -30.98 -4.34
C SER A 908 10.99 -30.71 -3.67
N GLY A 909 10.07 -29.81 -4.06
CA GLY A 909 9.85 -28.93 -5.22
C GLY A 909 8.53 -29.28 -5.95
N THR A 910 7.39 -28.71 -5.51
CA THR A 910 6.07 -28.77 -6.21
C THR A 910 5.29 -27.47 -6.00
N ALA A 911 4.56 -27.04 -7.04
CA ALA A 911 3.85 -25.76 -7.09
C ALA A 911 2.57 -25.74 -6.24
N ALA A 912 2.19 -24.55 -5.77
CA ALA A 912 0.86 -24.30 -5.20
C ALA A 912 -0.21 -24.35 -6.32
N PRO A 913 -1.38 -24.99 -6.10
CA PRO A 913 -2.51 -24.88 -7.01
C PRO A 913 -3.19 -23.51 -6.86
N ASP A 914 -3.63 -22.93 -7.98
CA ASP A 914 -4.45 -21.71 -7.99
C ASP A 914 -5.79 -21.94 -7.27
N ALA A 915 -6.15 -21.01 -6.38
CA ALA A 915 -7.39 -21.03 -5.62
C ALA A 915 -8.33 -19.90 -6.09
N ASP A 916 -9.13 -20.16 -7.12
CA ASP A 916 -10.23 -19.28 -7.55
C ASP A 916 -11.59 -19.92 -7.22
N ALA A 917 -12.22 -19.43 -6.16
CA ALA A 917 -13.64 -19.65 -5.85
C ALA A 917 -14.16 -18.59 -4.88
N THR A 918 -14.93 -17.63 -5.41
CA THR A 918 -15.46 -16.47 -4.68
C THR A 918 -16.63 -16.82 -3.76
N ALA A 919 -16.63 -16.27 -2.54
CA ALA A 919 -17.81 -16.22 -1.68
C ALA A 919 -18.62 -14.94 -1.92
N ASP A 920 -19.64 -14.99 -2.79
CA ASP A 920 -20.91 -14.25 -2.57
C ASP A 920 -22.07 -14.70 -3.50
N ALA A 921 -22.39 -15.98 -3.39
CA ALA A 921 -23.77 -16.46 -3.48
C ALA A 921 -23.85 -17.64 -2.53
N ARG A 922 -24.39 -17.45 -1.32
CA ARG A 922 -24.58 -18.54 -0.35
C ARG A 922 -25.74 -19.42 -0.82
N ASP A 923 -25.45 -20.25 -1.81
CA ASP A 923 -26.25 -21.40 -2.14
C ASP A 923 -26.16 -22.37 -0.96
N ALA A 924 -27.06 -22.19 0.00
CA ALA A 924 -27.27 -23.11 1.13
C ALA A 924 -27.93 -24.42 0.64
N ALA A 925 -27.42 -24.94 -0.48
CA ALA A 925 -27.78 -26.21 -1.06
C ALA A 925 -27.60 -27.28 0.02
N ALA A 926 -28.63 -28.11 0.19
CA ALA A 926 -28.55 -29.25 1.09
C ALA A 926 -27.38 -30.16 0.69
N PRO A 927 -26.72 -30.84 1.65
CA PRO A 927 -25.70 -31.83 1.33
C PRO A 927 -26.25 -32.87 0.33
N ARG A 928 -25.51 -33.07 -0.76
CA ARG A 928 -25.84 -33.97 -1.86
C ARG A 928 -25.46 -35.42 -1.54
N THR A 929 -24.54 -35.63 -0.60
CA THR A 929 -24.14 -36.95 -0.11
C THR A 929 -24.22 -37.04 1.41
N ALA A 930 -24.33 -38.26 1.95
CA ALA A 930 -24.27 -38.51 3.39
C ALA A 930 -22.92 -38.08 3.99
N THR A 931 -21.84 -38.22 3.22
CA THR A 931 -20.49 -37.82 3.62
C THR A 931 -20.37 -36.30 3.72
N GLU A 932 -20.90 -35.54 2.76
CA GLU A 932 -21.00 -34.06 2.85
C GLU A 932 -21.77 -33.63 4.11
N ALA A 933 -22.89 -34.30 4.43
CA ALA A 933 -23.69 -33.97 5.62
C ALA A 933 -22.91 -34.14 6.94
N VAL A 934 -22.11 -35.21 7.05
CA VAL A 934 -21.25 -35.46 8.22
C VAL A 934 -20.07 -34.48 8.27
N VAL A 935 -19.45 -34.16 7.14
CA VAL A 935 -18.39 -33.13 7.07
C VAL A 935 -18.92 -31.78 7.53
N ILE A 936 -20.10 -31.35 7.05
CA ILE A 936 -20.80 -30.14 7.51
C ILE A 936 -21.06 -30.17 9.02
N ALA A 937 -21.53 -31.29 9.56
CA ALA A 937 -21.79 -31.42 11.00
C ALA A 937 -20.50 -31.29 11.84
N VAL A 938 -19.40 -31.91 11.41
CA VAL A 938 -18.09 -31.79 12.07
C VAL A 938 -17.56 -30.35 11.96
N TRP A 939 -17.70 -29.71 10.80
CA TRP A 939 -17.26 -28.32 10.60
C TRP A 939 -18.06 -27.35 11.46
N ARG A 940 -19.41 -27.44 11.51
CA ARG A 940 -20.23 -26.63 12.44
C ARG A 940 -19.80 -26.82 13.89
N ALA A 941 -19.54 -28.06 14.29
CA ALA A 941 -19.10 -28.35 15.65
C ALA A 941 -17.68 -27.83 15.99
N VAL A 942 -16.91 -27.33 15.01
CA VAL A 942 -15.57 -26.73 15.21
C VAL A 942 -15.55 -25.22 14.92
N LEU A 943 -16.29 -24.75 13.93
CA LEU A 943 -16.38 -23.35 13.50
C LEU A 943 -17.51 -22.56 14.20
N GLY A 944 -18.47 -23.26 14.82
CA GLY A 944 -19.70 -22.70 15.39
C GLY A 944 -20.90 -22.74 14.43
N ASP A 945 -22.01 -22.10 14.82
CA ASP A 945 -23.29 -22.08 14.09
C ASP A 945 -23.26 -21.18 12.85
N VAL A 946 -22.30 -21.41 11.97
CA VAL A 946 -22.20 -20.77 10.65
C VAL A 946 -23.01 -21.59 9.64
N PRO A 947 -23.74 -20.98 8.70
CA PRO A 947 -24.25 -21.68 7.52
C PRO A 947 -23.08 -22.21 6.69
N ILE A 948 -23.11 -23.50 6.36
CA ILE A 948 -22.09 -24.20 5.57
C ILE A 948 -22.81 -25.00 4.47
N GLY A 949 -22.45 -24.75 3.22
CA GLY A 949 -22.85 -25.52 2.03
C GLY A 949 -21.69 -26.33 1.43
N PRO A 950 -21.96 -27.21 0.46
CA PRO A 950 -20.97 -28.16 -0.06
C PRO A 950 -19.72 -27.54 -0.71
N ARG A 951 -19.78 -26.30 -1.21
CA ARG A 951 -18.65 -25.63 -1.87
C ARG A 951 -17.95 -24.59 -1.02
N ASP A 952 -18.36 -24.43 0.25
CA ASP A 952 -17.72 -23.47 1.13
C ASP A 952 -16.31 -23.94 1.50
N ASN A 953 -15.34 -23.03 1.38
CA ASN A 953 -13.95 -23.26 1.73
C ASN A 953 -13.75 -23.06 3.25
N PHE A 954 -13.11 -24.04 3.90
CA PHE A 954 -12.86 -24.06 5.35
C PHE A 954 -12.23 -22.77 5.87
N TYR A 955 -11.23 -22.24 5.16
CA TYR A 955 -10.49 -21.05 5.56
C TYR A 955 -11.32 -19.76 5.37
N HIS A 956 -12.16 -19.71 4.34
CA HIS A 956 -13.08 -18.58 4.12
C HIS A 956 -14.19 -18.52 5.19
N LEU A 957 -14.52 -19.65 5.81
CA LEU A 957 -15.44 -19.73 6.96
C LEU A 957 -14.78 -19.39 8.32
N GLY A 958 -13.53 -18.92 8.33
CA GLY A 958 -12.77 -18.63 9.56
C GLY A 958 -12.02 -19.83 10.13
N GLY A 959 -11.95 -20.94 9.38
CA GLY A 959 -11.07 -22.05 9.70
C GLY A 959 -9.59 -21.70 9.56
N HIS A 960 -8.75 -22.36 10.34
CA HIS A 960 -7.29 -22.28 10.24
C HIS A 960 -6.68 -23.64 10.60
N SER A 961 -5.38 -23.85 10.36
CA SER A 961 -4.71 -25.15 10.51
C SER A 961 -4.95 -25.86 11.86
N LEU A 962 -5.08 -25.11 12.96
CA LEU A 962 -5.40 -25.68 14.28
C LEU A 962 -6.86 -26.17 14.40
N LEU A 963 -7.82 -25.46 13.79
CA LEU A 963 -9.18 -25.96 13.67
C LEU A 963 -9.25 -27.13 12.69
N LEU A 964 -8.42 -27.12 11.64
CA LEU A 964 -8.29 -28.23 10.70
C LEU A 964 -7.75 -29.50 11.39
N THR A 965 -6.83 -29.39 12.36
CA THR A 965 -6.42 -30.56 13.17
C THR A 965 -7.55 -31.10 14.06
N ARG A 966 -8.44 -30.24 14.57
CA ARG A 966 -9.64 -30.67 15.31
C ARG A 966 -10.66 -31.33 14.39
N VAL A 967 -10.83 -30.80 13.17
CA VAL A 967 -11.64 -31.43 12.11
C VAL A 967 -11.05 -32.79 11.71
N ALA A 968 -9.73 -32.89 11.52
CA ALA A 968 -9.03 -34.14 11.20
C ALA A 968 -9.31 -35.23 12.24
N ALA A 969 -9.09 -34.92 13.53
CA ALA A 969 -9.32 -35.85 14.62
C ALA A 969 -10.79 -36.31 14.70
N ARG A 970 -11.74 -35.39 14.45
CA ARG A 970 -13.17 -35.72 14.45
C ARG A 970 -13.60 -36.53 13.23
N LEU A 971 -13.13 -36.21 12.02
CA LEU A 971 -13.43 -36.98 10.82
C LEU A 971 -12.82 -38.39 10.88
N ASN A 972 -11.55 -38.49 11.27
CA ASN A 972 -10.89 -39.79 11.47
C ASN A 972 -11.61 -40.63 12.53
N GLY A 973 -12.08 -40.00 13.63
CA GLY A 973 -12.90 -40.67 14.65
C GLY A 973 -14.29 -41.10 14.16
N THR A 974 -15.01 -40.24 13.44
CA THR A 974 -16.37 -40.50 12.95
C THR A 974 -16.41 -41.53 11.83
N PHE A 975 -15.50 -41.44 10.86
CA PHE A 975 -15.43 -42.34 9.71
C PHE A 975 -14.54 -43.57 9.95
N ARG A 976 -13.75 -43.60 11.03
CA ARG A 976 -12.75 -44.66 11.34
C ARG A 976 -11.72 -44.86 10.23
N ILE A 977 -11.27 -43.74 9.67
CA ILE A 977 -10.25 -43.65 8.63
C ILE A 977 -9.02 -42.92 9.18
N ASP A 978 -7.90 -43.01 8.48
CA ASP A 978 -6.69 -42.24 8.75
C ASP A 978 -6.45 -41.27 7.58
N LEU A 979 -7.04 -40.08 7.65
CA LEU A 979 -6.71 -38.98 6.74
C LEU A 979 -5.52 -38.20 7.28
N PRO A 980 -4.41 -38.10 6.53
CA PRO A 980 -3.32 -37.19 6.83
C PRO A 980 -3.80 -35.74 6.82
N LEU A 981 -3.24 -34.90 7.71
CA LEU A 981 -3.56 -33.47 7.75
C LEU A 981 -3.31 -32.76 6.40
N LEU A 982 -2.31 -33.23 5.64
CA LEU A 982 -2.02 -32.70 4.30
C LEU A 982 -3.20 -32.88 3.35
N THR A 983 -3.86 -34.04 3.34
CA THR A 983 -5.04 -34.32 2.50
C THR A 983 -6.22 -33.40 2.84
N LEU A 984 -6.32 -32.96 4.09
CA LEU A 984 -7.32 -31.98 4.54
C LEU A 984 -6.95 -30.53 4.16
N MET A 985 -5.66 -30.23 3.98
CA MET A 985 -5.21 -28.93 3.48
C MET A 985 -5.38 -28.80 1.96
N GLU A 986 -5.21 -29.90 1.23
CA GLU A 986 -5.37 -30.00 -0.22
C GLU A 986 -6.83 -30.14 -0.69
N ALA A 987 -7.76 -30.46 0.20
CA ALA A 987 -9.20 -30.54 -0.06
C ALA A 987 -9.97 -29.54 0.82
N PRO A 988 -9.86 -28.22 0.54
CA PRO A 988 -10.33 -27.18 1.44
C PRO A 988 -11.85 -26.95 1.42
N THR A 989 -12.63 -27.55 0.51
CA THR A 989 -14.10 -27.49 0.52
C THR A 989 -14.76 -28.77 1.04
N VAL A 990 -16.03 -28.67 1.45
CA VAL A 990 -16.83 -29.83 1.90
C VAL A 990 -16.97 -30.90 0.80
N GLU A 991 -17.21 -30.50 -0.45
CA GLU A 991 -17.34 -31.38 -1.63
C GLU A 991 -16.05 -32.17 -1.89
N GLU A 992 -14.90 -31.48 -1.92
CA GLU A 992 -13.59 -32.12 -2.13
C GLU A 992 -13.25 -33.05 -0.96
N LEU A 993 -13.47 -32.62 0.28
CA LEU A 993 -13.15 -33.42 1.46
C LEU A 993 -14.06 -34.64 1.59
N ALA A 994 -15.35 -34.50 1.28
CA ALA A 994 -16.26 -35.64 1.20
C ALA A 994 -15.84 -36.61 0.09
N ALA A 995 -15.40 -36.12 -1.08
CA ALA A 995 -14.86 -36.97 -2.13
C ALA A 995 -13.59 -37.72 -1.70
N ARG A 996 -12.67 -37.08 -0.95
CA ARG A 996 -11.49 -37.77 -0.38
C ARG A 996 -11.86 -38.85 0.63
N ILE A 997 -12.85 -38.60 1.48
CA ILE A 997 -13.39 -39.60 2.41
C ILE A 997 -14.02 -40.77 1.65
N ASP A 998 -14.86 -40.48 0.65
CA ASP A 998 -15.51 -41.49 -0.19
C ASP A 998 -14.49 -42.30 -1.01
N ASP A 999 -13.40 -41.70 -1.49
CA ASP A 999 -12.29 -42.39 -2.16
C ASP A 999 -11.57 -43.36 -1.21
N VAL A 1000 -11.36 -43.00 0.06
CA VAL A 1000 -10.82 -43.93 1.07
C VAL A 1000 -11.76 -45.12 1.29
N PHE A 1001 -13.07 -44.92 1.26
CA PHE A 1001 -14.05 -46.03 1.32
C PHE A 1001 -14.14 -46.86 0.03
N ARG A 1002 -13.96 -46.25 -1.15
CA ARG A 1002 -14.03 -46.92 -2.45
C ARG A 1002 -12.78 -47.72 -2.78
N PHE A 1003 -11.60 -47.20 -2.42
CA PHE A 1003 -10.31 -47.80 -2.76
C PHE A 1003 -9.60 -48.46 -1.58
N GLY A 1004 -10.14 -48.30 -0.36
CA GLY A 1004 -10.00 -49.24 0.76
C GLY A 1004 -8.56 -49.59 1.16
N SER A 1005 -7.97 -48.79 2.04
CA SER A 1005 -6.70 -49.08 2.70
C SER A 1005 -6.63 -50.55 3.16
N ARG A 1006 -5.58 -51.27 2.71
CA ARG A 1006 -5.32 -52.66 3.13
C ARG A 1006 -5.28 -52.75 4.66
N PRO A 1007 -5.88 -53.78 5.28
CA PRO A 1007 -5.86 -53.93 6.73
C PRO A 1007 -4.43 -54.22 7.23
N THR A 1008 -3.86 -53.29 8.00
CA THR A 1008 -2.69 -53.57 8.83
C THR A 1008 -3.11 -54.44 10.02
N ALA A 1009 -2.63 -55.68 10.04
CA ALA A 1009 -2.90 -56.64 11.11
C ALA A 1009 -2.37 -56.17 12.48
N PRO A 1010 -2.97 -56.59 13.60
CA PRO A 1010 -2.63 -56.05 14.93
C PRO A 1010 -1.29 -56.58 15.46
N ALA A 1011 -0.33 -55.69 15.67
CA ALA A 1011 0.91 -55.99 16.38
C ALA A 1011 0.68 -56.05 17.91
N ARG A 1012 0.77 -57.27 18.43
CA ARG A 1012 0.54 -57.68 19.82
C ARG A 1012 1.19 -56.79 20.89
N ARG A 1013 0.47 -56.63 22.02
CA ARG A 1013 1.12 -56.36 23.32
C ARG A 1013 2.18 -57.44 23.60
N ARG A 1014 3.39 -57.02 24.01
CA ARG A 1014 4.25 -57.80 24.90
C ARG A 1014 4.80 -56.92 25.99
N THR A 1015 4.49 -57.31 27.23
CA THR A 1015 5.15 -56.90 28.46
C THR A 1015 6.59 -57.38 28.48
N THR A 1016 7.54 -56.46 28.71
CA THR A 1016 8.58 -56.47 29.76
C THR A 1016 9.20 -55.09 29.79
#